data_AF-A0A397G4M9-F1
#
_entry.id   AF-A0A397G4M9-F1
#
_cell.length_a   1.000
_cell.length_b   1.000
_cell.length_c   1.000
_cell.angle_alpha   90.00
_cell.angle_beta   90.00
_cell.angle_gamma   90.00
#
_symmetry.space_group_name_H-M   'P 1'
#
loop_
_entity.id
_entity.type
_entity.pdbx_description
1 polymer ?
#
loop_
_entity_poly.entity_id
_entity_poly.type
_entity_poly.pdbx_seq_one_letter_code
_entity_poly.pdbx_strand_id
1 'polypeptide(L)'
;MGNGGHYDILIPLQDLPSARNPRDTNEIYQEPTPSDGPVAPHRVSLDSNGSIRIKEEGQDRSKAERRKILVRRDRSTAVRYFLQFHMIPLAAAITLIILNVQTRFLGTDSQWSNLLQFIAKFHEILMQISIATALGAYQQYLLTQPTSAVPFGAIFSAYHTTQVGYLWSPEFRASLTTPGFPLLLKMGFVVFVPASILLASAVGPASAIAILPRSVNFTLPDYQLALDHTYSDVFPTAFIQSGSRLEDGIFNQNEQSPAIGWEYLRGLPSVGQDQPTLVGTQVVHKDLGNGYGTFVEEMPPLYSVDLLTVIPRTLSLSDTFTRTLYVQFAPNGTVATVQQAPIAAGLYRAVIGSLAVVNNRATTGEASIRIAHPFVSTICMLNAIMDKNDSRPIQFPVTYLATNASGVETTPYTNITRRQLWDQIQNQGQGQVIWVDDVPFSTERTLGAIVVQPDLCDNGQKYISMSACAVSGLWANITSRMVVATNGSTTTFGYRVESLLSGDFLNALPAWPPHAVSISKNWANSITTQIGYQNRTVADSLLRSLLLTENVCPANGSYPLYSPYSPASRPMMHEVIVSSLVANGMSHAAGPFKMSAQNLHDGNFRWITPSGDLVKPPSLILTFQSRVLGFAWNMDGTAIRISIPILILYCLYATTYVVYTFVTGHSSHAWDTISSLTALAFNSRPTKVLENTGVRISQTETFRNLVSVQEVEAEKRLELVFQQDEQGRGPDEDLKRIRDNQRKCRQRQRDHVAELETKVATYAEAAAQADMRWQATEEKLRKENEALRALLASSGLNYDVLEHDTAEKSQEAILDETQTSLSFAADTVPTTLKLHAGTFPLQLPNVIPSFGFSATIPGVADTGLPAPSSVGFTPSPSTNLDTCLNFPVSNLYGPTVLERESQTRLLELSPLANQSTTGGDITIGLLDPILQDTTLCAVAIRIIHHCAPHDHDKEEEIALAFGYSAKDLRALPDKANLGLSCGNPVAYANIKQGETIVDLGSGGGIDVLLAARKVGPEGKAIGIDMTKDMIDLAKRNAEAAGLSNTGFIEASITSIPLPDASVDCIISNCVINLIPSKDKPSVFQEIARLLKPGGRVAISDILARKELPANIVNDIALHVGCIAGASQLAEYEDYLGRAGFKDILMVDTNADLNLYKQSSYLGQSKWCGPAGSSKQRATEITEMDFNEWVASFQIYAIKGGSV
;
A
#
# COMPACT_ATOMS: atom_id res chain seq x y z
N MET A 1 -42.44 47.62 26.52
CA MET A 1 -42.35 48.97 27.12
C MET A 1 -40.89 49.41 27.01
N GLY A 2 -40.60 50.65 26.62
CA GLY A 2 -39.22 51.10 26.25
C GLY A 2 -38.80 50.53 24.89
N ASN A 3 -38.63 51.24 23.78
CA ASN A 3 -38.48 52.68 23.44
C ASN A 3 -37.07 53.27 23.58
N GLY A 4 -36.57 53.86 22.49
CA GLY A 4 -35.31 54.64 22.40
C GLY A 4 -34.14 53.91 21.70
N GLY A 5 -33.69 54.42 20.54
CA GLY A 5 -32.44 53.97 19.90
C GLY A 5 -32.43 53.90 18.36
N HIS A 6 -32.78 54.97 17.64
CA HIS A 6 -32.61 55.02 16.17
C HIS A 6 -31.14 55.10 15.76
N TYR A 7 -30.76 54.29 14.77
CA TYR A 7 -29.85 54.67 13.67
C TYR A 7 -30.22 53.84 12.44
N ASP A 8 -31.35 54.20 11.82
CA ASP A 8 -31.81 53.58 10.58
C ASP A 8 -31.06 54.19 9.39
N ILE A 9 -30.34 53.35 8.64
CA ILE A 9 -29.80 53.71 7.33
C ILE A 9 -30.65 53.00 6.28
N LEU A 10 -31.69 53.71 5.88
CA LEU A 10 -32.58 53.36 4.78
C LEU A 10 -32.49 54.50 3.77
N ILE A 11 -31.78 54.28 2.65
CA ILE A 11 -31.83 55.17 1.50
C ILE A 11 -33.21 54.98 0.85
N PRO A 12 -34.09 55.98 0.82
CA PRO A 12 -35.47 55.79 0.42
C PRO A 12 -35.65 55.87 -1.10
N LEU A 13 -36.49 54.99 -1.65
CA LEU A 13 -37.07 55.14 -2.98
C LEU A 13 -38.59 55.15 -2.85
N GLN A 14 -39.22 56.18 -3.39
CA GLN A 14 -40.68 56.29 -3.48
C GLN A 14 -41.20 55.53 -4.72
N ASP A 15 -42.44 55.06 -4.64
CA ASP A 15 -43.07 54.15 -5.61
C ASP A 15 -44.46 54.68 -6.06
N LEU A 16 -44.84 54.32 -7.30
CA LEU A 16 -46.21 54.39 -7.88
C LEU A 16 -46.85 55.79 -8.07
N PRO A 17 -47.96 55.94 -8.85
CA PRO A 17 -48.68 54.98 -9.72
C PRO A 17 -48.46 55.32 -11.24
N SER A 18 -49.23 54.96 -12.28
CA SER A 18 -50.53 54.26 -12.44
C SER A 18 -50.58 53.45 -13.77
N ALA A 19 -51.69 53.45 -14.54
CA ALA A 19 -51.90 52.67 -15.77
C ALA A 19 -52.99 53.25 -16.70
N ARG A 20 -52.93 53.00 -18.03
CA ARG A 20 -54.08 52.78 -18.95
C ARG A 20 -53.68 52.50 -20.42
N ASN A 21 -54.68 52.01 -21.17
CA ASN A 21 -54.79 51.77 -22.63
C ASN A 21 -56.30 52.01 -22.97
N PRO A 22 -56.83 52.07 -24.22
CA PRO A 22 -56.21 52.02 -25.56
C PRO A 22 -56.75 53.07 -26.59
N ARG A 23 -56.40 52.91 -27.89
CA ARG A 23 -56.91 53.63 -29.10
C ARG A 23 -56.43 55.09 -29.25
N ASP A 24 -56.33 55.71 -30.44
CA ASP A 24 -56.95 55.47 -31.78
C ASP A 24 -55.96 55.63 -32.97
N THR A 25 -56.45 55.54 -34.21
CA THR A 25 -55.69 55.69 -35.48
C THR A 25 -55.66 57.12 -36.02
N ASN A 26 -54.52 57.58 -36.58
CA ASN A 26 -54.41 58.00 -37.99
C ASN A 26 -53.00 58.54 -38.39
N GLU A 27 -52.66 58.28 -39.65
CA GLU A 27 -51.88 59.06 -40.64
C GLU A 27 -50.99 60.24 -40.19
N ILE A 28 -49.70 60.24 -40.58
CA ILE A 28 -49.13 60.97 -41.74
C ILE A 28 -47.59 60.78 -41.75
N TYR A 29 -46.99 60.59 -42.93
CA TYR A 29 -45.53 60.57 -43.10
C TYR A 29 -44.95 61.99 -43.16
N GLN A 30 -43.90 62.25 -42.37
CA GLN A 30 -42.86 63.25 -42.67
C GLN A 30 -41.50 62.68 -42.27
N GLU A 31 -40.49 62.81 -43.13
CA GLU A 31 -39.15 62.27 -42.93
C GLU A 31 -38.28 63.19 -42.06
N PRO A 32 -37.61 62.67 -41.01
CA PRO A 32 -36.46 63.32 -40.40
C PRO A 32 -35.17 62.91 -41.13
N THR A 33 -34.27 63.87 -41.35
CA THR A 33 -32.94 63.65 -41.92
C THR A 33 -32.04 62.77 -41.03
N PRO A 34 -31.03 62.08 -41.60
CA PRO A 34 -30.18 61.17 -40.84
C PRO A 34 -29.37 61.89 -39.75
N SER A 35 -29.24 61.24 -38.60
CA SER A 35 -28.36 61.66 -37.50
C SER A 35 -27.39 60.52 -37.16
N ASP A 36 -26.14 60.87 -36.85
CA ASP A 36 -25.07 59.90 -36.66
C ASP A 36 -25.28 59.02 -35.42
N GLY A 37 -25.55 57.74 -35.65
CA GLY A 37 -25.60 56.69 -34.63
C GLY A 37 -25.07 55.37 -35.19
N PRO A 38 -24.22 54.62 -34.47
CA PRO A 38 -23.69 53.35 -34.95
C PRO A 38 -24.79 52.28 -34.97
N VAL A 39 -25.27 51.94 -36.17
CA VAL A 39 -26.21 50.85 -36.40
C VAL A 39 -25.56 49.51 -36.00
N ALA A 40 -26.22 48.75 -35.13
CA ALA A 40 -25.75 47.42 -34.75
C ALA A 40 -25.89 46.43 -35.94
N PRO A 41 -24.93 45.51 -36.14
CA PRO A 41 -24.94 44.64 -37.33
C PRO A 41 -26.09 43.62 -37.29
N HIS A 42 -27.09 43.82 -38.14
CA HIS A 42 -28.18 42.86 -38.33
C HIS A 42 -27.68 41.53 -38.89
N ARG A 43 -27.97 40.42 -38.21
CA ARG A 43 -27.55 39.09 -38.63
C ARG A 43 -28.52 38.52 -39.67
N VAL A 44 -28.18 38.66 -40.95
CA VAL A 44 -28.93 38.11 -42.08
C VAL A 44 -28.81 36.58 -42.12
N SER A 45 -29.94 35.89 -42.34
CA SER A 45 -29.98 34.47 -42.69
C SER A 45 -30.87 34.28 -43.91
N LEU A 46 -30.37 33.55 -44.91
CA LEU A 46 -31.13 33.09 -46.08
C LEU A 46 -31.85 31.78 -45.74
N ASP A 47 -33.08 31.62 -46.24
CA ASP A 47 -33.72 30.31 -46.31
C ASP A 47 -33.31 29.52 -47.57
N SER A 48 -33.73 28.26 -47.68
CA SER A 48 -33.40 27.39 -48.81
C SER A 48 -34.01 27.81 -50.16
N ASN A 49 -34.87 28.83 -50.18
CA ASN A 49 -35.41 29.45 -51.40
C ASN A 49 -34.80 30.84 -51.66
N GLY A 50 -33.75 31.22 -50.92
CA GLY A 50 -33.02 32.47 -51.12
C GLY A 50 -33.72 33.72 -50.60
N SER A 51 -34.76 33.60 -49.76
CA SER A 51 -35.46 34.77 -49.21
C SER A 51 -34.76 35.32 -47.97
N ILE A 52 -34.60 36.65 -47.90
CA ILE A 52 -34.04 37.35 -46.74
C ILE A 52 -35.19 37.84 -45.86
N ARG A 53 -35.17 37.49 -44.57
CA ARG A 53 -36.02 38.11 -43.55
C ARG A 53 -35.18 38.74 -42.45
N ILE A 54 -35.45 40.01 -42.16
CA ILE A 54 -34.98 40.69 -40.95
C ILE A 54 -35.99 40.36 -39.84
N LYS A 55 -35.51 39.98 -38.65
CA LYS A 55 -36.32 39.91 -37.43
C LYS A 55 -36.11 41.18 -36.61
N GLU A 56 -37.19 41.84 -36.24
CA GLU A 56 -37.19 42.78 -35.12
C GLU A 56 -37.31 42.00 -33.81
N GLU A 57 -36.42 42.24 -32.86
CA GLU A 57 -36.51 41.63 -31.52
C GLU A 57 -37.33 42.52 -30.57
N GLY A 58 -38.51 42.02 -30.18
CA GLY A 58 -39.26 42.61 -29.07
C GLY A 58 -38.52 42.42 -27.74
N GLN A 59 -38.38 43.49 -26.95
CA GLN A 59 -37.62 43.47 -25.69
C GLN A 59 -38.26 42.56 -24.62
N ASP A 60 -37.76 41.33 -24.48
CA ASP A 60 -38.00 40.52 -23.28
C ASP A 60 -37.16 41.04 -22.10
N ARG A 61 -37.74 41.93 -21.31
CA ARG A 61 -37.10 42.52 -20.11
C ARG A 61 -36.98 41.55 -18.92
N SER A 62 -37.38 40.28 -19.04
CA SER A 62 -37.38 39.32 -17.93
C SER A 62 -35.99 38.89 -17.43
N LYS A 63 -34.92 39.13 -18.21
CA LYS A 63 -33.54 38.66 -17.95
C LYS A 63 -32.58 39.72 -17.40
N ALA A 64 -33.05 40.91 -17.01
CA ALA A 64 -32.20 41.91 -16.37
C ALA A 64 -31.78 41.48 -14.95
N GLU A 65 -30.51 41.67 -14.58
CA GLU A 65 -30.04 41.37 -13.22
C GLU A 65 -30.73 42.28 -12.20
N ARG A 66 -31.17 41.70 -11.07
CA ARG A 66 -31.84 42.43 -10.00
C ARG A 66 -30.81 43.19 -9.16
N ARG A 67 -31.17 44.39 -8.68
CA ARG A 67 -30.31 45.19 -7.80
C ARG A 67 -29.83 44.36 -6.60
N LYS A 68 -28.52 44.36 -6.36
CA LYS A 68 -27.90 43.76 -5.17
C LYS A 68 -28.37 44.53 -3.92
N ILE A 69 -28.61 43.82 -2.83
CA ILE A 69 -28.96 44.42 -1.53
C ILE A 69 -27.80 44.15 -0.57
N LEU A 70 -27.23 45.21 0.01
CA LEU A 70 -25.99 45.14 0.79
C LEU A 70 -26.08 44.21 2.00
N VAL A 71 -27.17 44.31 2.76
CA VAL A 71 -27.48 43.49 3.93
C VAL A 71 -28.98 43.23 3.95
N ARG A 72 -29.39 41.97 4.11
CA ARG A 72 -30.79 41.55 4.19
C ARG A 72 -31.08 40.94 5.55
N ARG A 73 -32.05 41.49 6.29
CA ARG A 73 -32.60 40.87 7.50
C ARG A 73 -33.63 39.81 7.10
N ASP A 74 -33.18 38.58 6.87
CA ASP A 74 -34.00 37.48 6.35
C ASP A 74 -33.61 36.13 6.95
N ARG A 75 -34.43 35.66 7.91
CA ARG A 75 -34.24 34.36 8.57
C ARG A 75 -34.43 33.16 7.61
N SER A 76 -35.19 33.30 6.51
CA SER A 76 -35.32 32.22 5.52
C SER A 76 -34.02 32.00 4.73
N THR A 77 -33.17 33.02 4.65
CA THR A 77 -31.82 32.91 4.11
C THR A 77 -30.87 32.26 5.11
N ALA A 78 -30.92 32.66 6.40
CA ALA A 78 -30.14 32.00 7.45
C ALA A 78 -30.43 30.48 7.56
N VAL A 79 -31.70 30.06 7.46
CA VAL A 79 -32.09 28.62 7.40
C VAL A 79 -31.39 27.90 6.25
N ARG A 80 -31.36 28.51 5.06
CA ARG A 80 -30.74 27.88 3.87
C ARG A 80 -29.23 27.74 4.02
N TYR A 81 -28.54 28.77 4.54
CA TYR A 81 -27.11 28.67 4.86
C TYR A 81 -26.83 27.58 5.92
N PHE A 82 -27.65 27.47 6.97
CA PHE A 82 -27.54 26.40 7.96
C PHE A 82 -27.64 25.01 7.32
N LEU A 83 -28.69 24.75 6.54
CA LEU A 83 -28.92 23.47 5.88
C LEU A 83 -27.83 23.12 4.86
N GLN A 84 -27.33 24.11 4.11
CA GLN A 84 -26.38 23.90 3.02
C GLN A 84 -24.94 23.70 3.49
N PHE A 85 -24.48 24.45 4.52
CA PHE A 85 -23.06 24.52 4.86
C PHE A 85 -22.71 24.04 6.27
N HIS A 86 -23.64 24.12 7.24
CA HIS A 86 -23.32 23.86 8.64
C HIS A 86 -23.93 22.55 9.17
N MET A 87 -25.12 22.16 8.71
CA MET A 87 -25.87 21.00 9.20
C MET A 87 -25.08 19.69 9.12
N ILE A 88 -24.60 19.33 7.93
CA ILE A 88 -23.89 18.07 7.68
C ILE A 88 -22.59 17.96 8.49
N PRO A 89 -21.63 18.91 8.41
CA PRO A 89 -20.39 18.81 9.17
C PRO A 89 -20.60 18.94 10.69
N LEU A 90 -21.60 19.70 11.17
CA LEU A 90 -21.91 19.75 12.60
C LEU A 90 -22.44 18.40 13.11
N ALA A 91 -23.36 17.76 12.38
CA ALA A 91 -23.92 16.45 12.75
C ALA A 91 -22.86 15.34 12.70
N ALA A 92 -21.98 15.35 11.69
CA ALA A 92 -20.88 14.40 11.58
C ALA A 92 -19.86 14.59 12.72
N ALA A 93 -19.40 15.81 12.99
CA ALA A 93 -18.49 16.09 14.11
C ALA A 93 -19.05 15.64 15.48
N ILE A 94 -20.33 15.91 15.76
CA ILE A 94 -21.01 15.44 16.98
C ILE A 94 -21.05 13.90 17.06
N THR A 95 -21.39 13.23 15.95
CA THR A 95 -21.43 11.76 15.87
C THR A 95 -20.07 11.14 16.16
N LEU A 96 -18.99 11.73 15.64
CA LEU A 96 -17.61 11.27 15.85
C LEU A 96 -17.13 11.44 17.29
N ILE A 97 -17.52 12.53 17.95
CA ILE A 97 -17.25 12.74 19.38
C ILE A 97 -17.94 11.62 20.19
N ILE A 98 -19.21 11.32 19.91
CA ILE A 98 -19.96 10.26 20.60
C ILE A 98 -19.32 8.89 20.37
N LEU A 99 -18.99 8.53 19.12
CA LEU A 99 -18.41 7.22 18.78
C LEU A 99 -17.04 6.97 19.45
N ASN A 100 -16.16 7.96 19.47
CA ASN A 100 -14.84 7.81 20.10
C ASN A 100 -14.93 7.81 21.63
N VAL A 101 -15.85 8.57 22.24
CA VAL A 101 -16.05 8.57 23.71
C VAL A 101 -16.71 7.29 24.20
N GLN A 102 -17.70 6.74 23.48
CA GLN A 102 -18.42 5.52 23.91
C GLN A 102 -17.63 4.22 23.72
N THR A 103 -16.52 4.24 22.99
CA THR A 103 -15.69 3.07 22.63
C THR A 103 -16.46 1.98 21.87
N ARG A 104 -16.39 1.99 20.53
CA ARG A 104 -17.17 1.09 19.66
C ARG A 104 -16.29 0.25 18.72
N PHE A 105 -16.36 -1.07 18.90
CA PHE A 105 -15.62 -2.07 18.12
C PHE A 105 -16.27 -2.38 16.76
N LEU A 106 -15.43 -2.55 15.73
CA LEU A 106 -15.81 -2.86 14.35
C LEU A 106 -15.51 -4.31 13.95
N GLY A 107 -14.33 -4.84 14.25
CA GLY A 107 -13.83 -6.13 13.71
C GLY A 107 -12.41 -5.97 13.19
N THR A 108 -11.81 -7.01 12.59
CA THR A 108 -10.50 -6.89 11.91
C THR A 108 -10.59 -6.46 10.44
N ASP A 109 -11.78 -6.40 9.85
CA ASP A 109 -11.95 -6.04 8.44
C ASP A 109 -11.59 -4.58 8.15
N SER A 110 -10.41 -4.37 7.58
CA SER A 110 -9.90 -3.07 7.12
C SER A 110 -10.57 -2.57 5.82
N GLN A 111 -11.50 -3.34 5.23
CA GLN A 111 -12.17 -3.04 3.94
C GLN A 111 -12.78 -1.63 3.89
N TRP A 112 -13.31 -1.15 5.02
CA TRP A 112 -13.93 0.17 5.13
C TRP A 112 -12.93 1.33 5.24
N SER A 113 -11.63 1.07 5.40
CA SER A 113 -10.60 2.09 5.61
C SER A 113 -10.60 3.14 4.49
N ASN A 114 -10.45 2.73 3.22
CA ASN A 114 -10.42 3.64 2.07
C ASN A 114 -11.69 4.50 1.95
N LEU A 115 -12.87 3.93 2.23
CA LEU A 115 -14.13 4.69 2.25
C LEU A 115 -14.15 5.71 3.40
N LEU A 116 -13.66 5.34 4.59
CA LEU A 116 -13.55 6.23 5.74
C LEU A 116 -12.50 7.33 5.51
N GLN A 117 -11.41 7.07 4.78
CA GLN A 117 -10.46 8.10 4.33
C GLN A 117 -11.13 9.13 3.41
N PHE A 118 -11.92 8.67 2.42
CA PHE A 118 -12.69 9.54 1.54
C PHE A 118 -13.73 10.37 2.31
N ILE A 119 -14.50 9.74 3.20
CA ILE A 119 -15.47 10.42 4.08
C ILE A 119 -14.77 11.46 4.95
N ALA A 120 -13.57 11.16 5.46
CA ALA A 120 -12.78 12.13 6.24
C ALA A 120 -12.36 13.35 5.44
N LYS A 121 -11.93 13.18 4.19
CA LYS A 121 -11.57 14.30 3.32
C LYS A 121 -12.79 15.13 2.90
N PHE A 122 -13.93 14.48 2.63
CA PHE A 122 -15.19 15.17 2.36
C PHE A 122 -15.66 15.98 3.59
N HIS A 123 -15.56 15.40 4.79
CA HIS A 123 -15.91 16.08 6.04
C HIS A 123 -14.98 17.25 6.37
N GLU A 124 -13.67 17.13 6.11
CA GLU A 124 -12.71 18.25 6.17
C GLU A 124 -13.19 19.44 5.32
N ILE A 125 -13.49 19.19 4.05
CA ILE A 125 -13.89 20.22 3.09
C ILE A 125 -15.17 20.92 3.56
N LEU A 126 -16.17 20.15 4.02
CA LEU A 126 -17.42 20.72 4.56
C LEU A 126 -17.18 21.60 5.80
N MET A 127 -16.29 21.21 6.73
CA MET A 127 -15.95 22.06 7.89
C MET A 127 -15.17 23.31 7.48
N GLN A 128 -14.26 23.21 6.51
CA GLN A 128 -13.53 24.37 5.99
C GLN A 128 -14.47 25.37 5.30
N ILE A 129 -15.44 24.90 4.53
CA ILE A 129 -16.50 25.75 3.94
C ILE A 129 -17.37 26.37 5.05
N SER A 130 -17.76 25.59 6.06
CA SER A 130 -18.52 26.06 7.24
C SER A 130 -17.80 27.17 8.03
N ILE A 131 -16.46 27.15 8.08
CA ILE A 131 -15.67 28.24 8.69
C ILE A 131 -15.54 29.43 7.72
N ALA A 132 -15.32 29.17 6.42
CA ALA A 132 -15.17 30.20 5.41
C ALA A 132 -16.45 31.04 5.21
N THR A 133 -17.65 30.45 5.28
CA THR A 133 -18.91 31.21 5.21
C THR A 133 -19.10 32.13 6.42
N ALA A 134 -18.70 31.69 7.62
CA ALA A 134 -18.72 32.52 8.82
C ALA A 134 -17.69 33.67 8.75
N LEU A 135 -16.49 33.41 8.24
CA LEU A 135 -15.45 34.42 8.05
C LEU A 135 -15.80 35.42 6.94
N GLY A 136 -16.41 34.96 5.84
CA GLY A 136 -16.96 35.81 4.78
C GLY A 136 -18.08 36.73 5.27
N ALA A 137 -19.00 36.21 6.09
CA ALA A 137 -20.05 37.03 6.71
C ALA A 137 -19.49 38.09 7.67
N TYR A 138 -18.43 37.76 8.43
CA TYR A 138 -17.71 38.73 9.26
C TYR A 138 -17.02 39.81 8.42
N GLN A 139 -16.39 39.45 7.30
CA GLN A 139 -15.76 40.38 6.37
C GLN A 139 -16.79 41.29 5.67
N GLN A 140 -17.95 40.76 5.28
CA GLN A 140 -19.07 41.55 4.75
C GLN A 140 -19.56 42.55 5.81
N TYR A 141 -19.76 42.12 7.06
CA TYR A 141 -20.11 43.02 8.18
C TYR A 141 -19.07 44.13 8.43
N LEU A 142 -17.77 43.84 8.27
CA LEU A 142 -16.71 44.85 8.34
C LEU A 142 -16.78 45.87 7.19
N LEU A 143 -16.99 45.41 5.94
CA LEU A 143 -17.00 46.28 4.75
C LEU A 143 -18.24 47.15 4.60
N THR A 144 -19.35 46.78 5.26
CA THR A 144 -20.62 47.52 5.22
C THR A 144 -20.86 48.42 6.44
N GLN A 145 -19.83 48.71 7.24
CA GLN A 145 -19.96 49.61 8.40
C GLN A 145 -20.05 51.09 7.96
N PRO A 146 -21.15 51.81 8.25
CA PRO A 146 -21.36 53.19 7.77
C PRO A 146 -20.35 54.23 8.28
N THR A 147 -19.63 53.91 9.36
CA THR A 147 -18.76 54.82 10.10
C THR A 147 -17.29 54.39 10.07
N SER A 148 -16.96 53.28 9.40
CA SER A 148 -15.67 52.61 9.54
C SER A 148 -15.21 52.00 8.22
N ALA A 149 -14.36 52.72 7.49
CA ALA A 149 -13.53 52.11 6.46
C ALA A 149 -12.49 51.18 7.11
N VAL A 150 -12.11 50.11 6.40
CA VAL A 150 -11.22 49.05 6.90
C VAL A 150 -9.94 48.96 6.06
N PRO A 151 -8.82 48.43 6.59
CA PRO A 151 -7.58 48.29 5.82
C PRO A 151 -7.80 47.39 4.60
N PHE A 152 -7.28 47.79 3.43
CA PHE A 152 -7.42 47.03 2.19
C PHE A 152 -6.90 45.58 2.33
N GLY A 153 -5.85 45.34 3.11
CA GLY A 153 -5.36 43.98 3.43
C GLY A 153 -6.38 43.07 4.16
N ALA A 154 -7.35 43.63 4.88
CA ALA A 154 -8.35 42.84 5.62
C ALA A 154 -9.36 42.15 4.70
N ILE A 155 -9.54 42.64 3.47
CA ILE A 155 -10.46 42.12 2.45
C ILE A 155 -10.06 40.72 1.96
N PHE A 156 -8.81 40.32 2.14
CA PHE A 156 -8.32 39.02 1.68
C PHE A 156 -8.53 37.90 2.71
N SER A 157 -8.87 38.24 3.97
CA SER A 157 -8.93 37.30 5.09
C SER A 157 -9.88 36.10 4.88
N ALA A 158 -11.08 36.30 4.34
CA ALA A 158 -12.02 35.20 4.10
C ALA A 158 -11.53 34.23 3.00
N TYR A 159 -10.81 34.72 2.00
CA TYR A 159 -10.32 33.89 0.89
C TYR A 159 -9.10 33.04 1.27
N HIS A 160 -8.34 33.47 2.29
CA HIS A 160 -7.21 32.71 2.86
C HIS A 160 -7.61 31.83 4.07
N THR A 161 -8.90 31.47 4.24
CA THR A 161 -9.41 30.72 5.42
C THR A 161 -8.56 29.48 5.79
N THR A 162 -8.04 28.72 4.84
CA THR A 162 -7.23 27.51 5.10
C THR A 162 -5.72 27.76 5.09
N GLN A 163 -5.27 28.97 4.74
CA GLN A 163 -3.87 29.28 4.48
C GLN A 163 -3.25 30.03 5.67
N VAL A 164 -2.69 29.27 6.62
CA VAL A 164 -2.07 29.84 7.85
C VAL A 164 -0.97 30.86 7.53
N GLY A 165 -0.32 30.75 6.36
CA GLY A 165 0.66 31.73 5.86
C GLY A 165 0.17 33.18 5.77
N TYR A 166 -1.16 33.40 5.60
CA TYR A 166 -1.77 34.73 5.65
C TYR A 166 -1.48 35.47 6.96
N LEU A 167 -1.29 34.77 8.08
CA LEU A 167 -0.97 35.38 9.38
C LEU A 167 0.43 36.04 9.44
N TRP A 168 1.29 35.78 8.45
CA TRP A 168 2.59 36.44 8.28
C TRP A 168 2.65 37.39 7.08
N SER A 169 1.56 37.51 6.32
CA SER A 169 1.57 38.23 5.04
C SER A 169 1.50 39.76 5.20
N PRO A 170 1.91 40.54 4.17
CA PRO A 170 1.82 42.00 4.19
C PRO A 170 0.40 42.52 4.44
N GLU A 171 -0.62 41.83 3.93
CA GLU A 171 -2.05 42.15 4.04
C GLU A 171 -2.52 42.11 5.51
N PHE A 172 -2.21 41.02 6.22
CA PHE A 172 -2.53 40.87 7.63
C PHE A 172 -1.69 41.84 8.48
N ARG A 173 -0.39 41.97 8.20
CA ARG A 173 0.50 42.89 8.91
C ARG A 173 0.10 44.36 8.73
N ALA A 174 -0.39 44.75 7.56
CA ALA A 174 -0.97 46.07 7.32
C ALA A 174 -2.24 46.27 8.17
N SER A 175 -3.12 45.28 8.21
CA SER A 175 -4.34 45.30 9.03
C SER A 175 -4.03 45.46 10.53
N LEU A 176 -2.98 44.80 11.03
CA LEU A 176 -2.46 44.97 12.40
C LEU A 176 -1.86 46.36 12.66
N THR A 177 -1.23 46.99 11.66
CA THR A 177 -0.43 48.22 11.86
C THR A 177 -1.11 49.51 11.39
N THR A 178 -2.25 49.44 10.72
CA THR A 178 -3.02 50.63 10.29
C THR A 178 -3.50 51.43 11.51
N PRO A 179 -3.24 52.76 11.59
CA PRO A 179 -3.63 53.59 12.73
C PRO A 179 -5.10 54.02 12.70
N GLY A 180 -5.70 54.19 11.52
CA GLY A 180 -7.10 54.60 11.36
C GLY A 180 -8.14 53.48 11.51
N PHE A 181 -7.72 52.24 11.78
CA PHE A 181 -8.64 51.10 11.92
C PHE A 181 -9.20 51.04 13.37
N PRO A 182 -10.52 51.18 13.60
CA PRO A 182 -11.07 51.36 14.95
C PRO A 182 -10.73 50.22 15.92
N LEU A 183 -10.29 50.58 17.13
CA LEU A 183 -9.69 49.65 18.10
C LEU A 183 -10.57 48.41 18.39
N LEU A 184 -11.89 48.58 18.50
CA LEU A 184 -12.81 47.47 18.78
C LEU A 184 -12.93 46.49 17.60
N LEU A 185 -13.05 47.01 16.37
CA LEU A 185 -13.06 46.20 15.15
C LEU A 185 -11.70 45.51 14.94
N LYS A 186 -10.62 46.23 15.24
CA LYS A 186 -9.25 45.74 15.19
C LYS A 186 -9.00 44.59 16.18
N MET A 187 -9.43 44.72 17.44
CA MET A 187 -9.37 43.61 18.41
C MET A 187 -10.22 42.42 17.95
N GLY A 188 -11.42 42.66 17.41
CA GLY A 188 -12.24 41.61 16.80
C GLY A 188 -11.51 40.87 15.69
N PHE A 189 -10.87 41.59 14.77
CA PHE A 189 -10.11 41.03 13.66
C PHE A 189 -8.90 40.21 14.14
N VAL A 190 -8.12 40.74 15.10
CA VAL A 190 -6.94 40.08 15.70
C VAL A 190 -7.30 38.77 16.42
N VAL A 191 -8.49 38.67 17.00
CA VAL A 191 -8.94 37.44 17.68
C VAL A 191 -9.63 36.48 16.72
N PHE A 192 -10.62 36.95 15.95
CA PHE A 192 -11.51 36.11 15.16
C PHE A 192 -10.84 35.53 13.91
N VAL A 193 -10.06 36.32 13.17
CA VAL A 193 -9.45 35.86 11.91
C VAL A 193 -8.39 34.78 12.16
N PRO A 194 -7.42 34.95 13.08
CA PRO A 194 -6.45 33.88 13.37
C PRO A 194 -7.09 32.66 14.01
N ALA A 195 -8.08 32.82 14.90
CA ALA A 195 -8.80 31.68 15.47
C ALA A 195 -9.52 30.85 14.39
N SER A 196 -10.17 31.52 13.43
CA SER A 196 -10.86 30.86 12.31
C SER A 196 -9.88 30.14 11.38
N ILE A 197 -8.75 30.78 11.03
CA ILE A 197 -7.73 30.18 10.15
C ILE A 197 -7.03 28.99 10.82
N LEU A 198 -6.64 29.12 12.08
CA LEU A 198 -6.03 28.02 12.85
C LEU A 198 -7.03 26.85 12.99
N LEU A 199 -8.30 27.12 13.30
CA LEU A 199 -9.34 26.10 13.37
C LEU A 199 -9.55 25.41 12.01
N ALA A 200 -9.64 26.15 10.91
CA ALA A 200 -9.80 25.59 9.56
C ALA A 200 -8.63 24.70 9.13
N SER A 201 -7.41 25.02 9.57
CA SER A 201 -6.23 24.16 9.37
C SER A 201 -6.24 22.90 10.26
N ALA A 202 -6.82 22.99 11.46
CA ALA A 202 -6.81 21.93 12.46
C ALA A 202 -7.95 20.90 12.31
N VAL A 203 -9.12 21.31 11.80
CA VAL A 203 -10.29 20.42 11.66
C VAL A 203 -10.06 19.26 10.70
N GLY A 204 -9.25 19.43 9.64
CA GLY A 204 -8.94 18.36 8.69
C GLY A 204 -8.23 17.16 9.34
N PRO A 205 -7.03 17.36 9.93
CA PRO A 205 -6.35 16.33 10.72
C PRO A 205 -7.23 15.74 11.83
N ALA A 206 -7.95 16.59 12.59
CA ALA A 206 -8.79 16.13 13.69
C ALA A 206 -9.96 15.22 13.21
N SER A 207 -10.56 15.56 12.07
CA SER A 207 -11.57 14.74 11.38
C SER A 207 -11.04 13.38 10.97
N ALA A 208 -9.89 13.35 10.28
CA ALA A 208 -9.27 12.10 9.84
C ALA A 208 -8.93 11.17 11.01
N ILE A 209 -8.38 11.72 12.10
CA ILE A 209 -8.03 10.97 13.31
C ILE A 209 -9.29 10.47 14.06
N ALA A 210 -10.41 11.18 14.00
CA ALA A 210 -11.66 10.78 14.65
C ALA A 210 -12.51 9.80 13.80
N ILE A 211 -12.42 9.88 12.47
CA ILE A 211 -13.15 9.01 11.53
C ILE A 211 -12.46 7.66 11.36
N LEU A 212 -11.12 7.62 11.33
CA LEU A 212 -10.40 6.37 11.18
C LEU A 212 -10.35 5.60 12.51
N PRO A 213 -10.92 4.38 12.57
CA PRO A 213 -10.83 3.52 13.75
C PRO A 213 -9.40 3.00 13.91
N ARG A 214 -8.96 2.79 15.15
CA ARG A 214 -7.62 2.32 15.49
C ARG A 214 -7.62 0.82 15.76
N SER A 215 -6.59 0.12 15.30
CA SER A 215 -6.32 -1.25 15.77
C SER A 215 -5.96 -1.20 17.25
N VAL A 216 -6.65 -2.00 18.05
CA VAL A 216 -6.48 -2.06 19.52
C VAL A 216 -6.61 -3.49 20.04
N ASN A 217 -5.90 -3.75 21.14
CA ASN A 217 -6.08 -4.95 21.95
C ASN A 217 -7.18 -4.67 22.98
N PHE A 218 -8.43 -4.93 22.62
CA PHE A 218 -9.57 -4.71 23.52
C PHE A 218 -9.56 -5.79 24.61
N THR A 219 -9.27 -5.40 25.85
CA THR A 219 -9.38 -6.28 27.03
C THR A 219 -10.85 -6.54 27.34
N LEU A 220 -11.26 -7.79 27.28
CA LEU A 220 -12.58 -8.22 27.72
C LEU A 220 -12.58 -8.46 29.24
N PRO A 221 -13.75 -8.55 29.89
CA PRO A 221 -13.85 -9.04 31.26
C PRO A 221 -13.19 -10.42 31.39
N ASP A 222 -12.48 -10.65 32.49
CA ASP A 222 -11.79 -11.93 32.72
C ASP A 222 -12.77 -13.10 32.67
N TYR A 223 -12.43 -14.12 31.89
CA TYR A 223 -13.23 -15.34 31.82
C TYR A 223 -12.91 -16.22 33.02
N GLN A 224 -13.87 -16.41 33.91
CA GLN A 224 -13.74 -17.31 35.06
C GLN A 224 -14.32 -18.68 34.74
N LEU A 225 -13.60 -19.73 35.15
CA LEU A 225 -13.98 -21.12 34.95
C LEU A 225 -13.78 -21.91 36.24
N ALA A 226 -14.73 -22.79 36.53
CA ALA A 226 -14.64 -23.72 37.65
C ALA A 226 -14.27 -25.14 37.19
N LEU A 227 -13.45 -25.80 38.01
CA LEU A 227 -13.15 -27.22 37.90
C LEU A 227 -13.76 -27.97 39.10
N ASP A 228 -14.16 -29.22 38.88
CA ASP A 228 -14.66 -30.14 39.91
C ASP A 228 -13.54 -30.75 40.80
N HIS A 229 -12.35 -30.15 40.75
CA HIS A 229 -11.11 -30.58 41.40
C HIS A 229 -10.58 -29.54 42.40
N THR A 230 -9.76 -29.97 43.36
CA THR A 230 -8.98 -29.08 44.24
C THR A 230 -7.66 -28.66 43.58
N TYR A 231 -7.00 -27.62 44.10
CA TYR A 231 -5.64 -27.26 43.69
C TYR A 231 -4.66 -28.44 43.86
N SER A 232 -4.81 -29.25 44.91
CA SER A 232 -3.99 -30.45 45.16
C SER A 232 -4.26 -31.62 44.21
N ASP A 233 -5.43 -31.69 43.55
CA ASP A 233 -5.72 -32.73 42.56
C ASP A 233 -5.14 -32.35 41.18
N VAL A 234 -5.09 -31.05 40.86
CA VAL A 234 -4.47 -30.53 39.62
C VAL A 234 -2.95 -30.41 39.74
N PHE A 235 -2.43 -30.14 40.95
CA PHE A 235 -1.00 -29.99 41.24
C PHE A 235 -0.57 -30.88 42.43
N PRO A 236 -0.67 -32.21 42.31
CA PRO A 236 -0.32 -33.12 43.41
C PRO A 236 1.16 -33.05 43.76
N THR A 237 1.48 -33.13 45.06
CA THR A 237 2.87 -33.18 45.55
C THR A 237 3.48 -34.58 45.46
N ALA A 238 2.67 -35.62 45.26
CA ALA A 238 3.13 -37.00 45.09
C ALA A 238 2.23 -37.83 44.16
N PHE A 239 2.84 -38.48 43.17
CA PHE A 239 2.23 -39.45 42.27
C PHE A 239 2.50 -40.88 42.76
N ILE A 240 1.65 -41.37 43.67
CA ILE A 240 1.85 -42.65 44.36
C ILE A 240 1.14 -43.82 43.65
N GLN A 241 -0.08 -43.60 43.18
CA GLN A 241 -0.94 -44.64 42.58
C GLN A 241 -0.72 -44.77 41.06
N SER A 242 -0.97 -45.95 40.49
CA SER A 242 -0.97 -46.13 39.03
C SER A 242 -2.08 -45.34 38.36
N GLY A 243 -1.76 -44.59 37.29
CA GLY A 243 -2.75 -43.89 36.49
C GLY A 243 -3.62 -44.84 35.63
N SER A 244 -4.69 -44.30 35.05
CA SER A 244 -5.57 -45.03 34.15
C SER A 244 -4.80 -45.61 32.96
N ARG A 245 -5.18 -46.80 32.50
CA ARG A 245 -4.57 -47.43 31.32
C ARG A 245 -5.00 -46.71 30.06
N LEU A 246 -4.16 -46.81 29.03
CA LEU A 246 -4.51 -46.43 27.67
C LEU A 246 -5.31 -47.59 27.05
N GLU A 247 -6.52 -47.31 26.55
CA GLU A 247 -7.42 -48.30 25.96
C GLU A 247 -7.57 -48.09 24.44
N ASP A 248 -7.75 -49.18 23.69
CA ASP A 248 -7.80 -49.11 22.23
C ASP A 248 -9.09 -48.42 21.74
N GLY A 249 -8.94 -47.36 20.95
CA GLY A 249 -10.04 -46.72 20.20
C GLY A 249 -10.96 -45.77 20.97
N ILE A 250 -10.84 -45.65 22.30
CA ILE A 250 -11.74 -44.83 23.13
C ILE A 250 -11.07 -43.52 23.59
N PHE A 251 -10.90 -42.57 22.66
CA PHE A 251 -10.27 -41.25 22.92
C PHE A 251 -10.79 -40.56 24.21
N ASN A 252 -12.11 -40.52 24.43
CA ASN A 252 -12.73 -39.88 25.59
C ASN A 252 -12.41 -40.54 26.95
N GLN A 253 -11.91 -41.78 26.97
CA GLN A 253 -11.41 -42.45 28.18
C GLN A 253 -9.89 -42.31 28.29
N ASN A 254 -9.19 -42.30 27.17
CA ASN A 254 -7.73 -42.16 27.11
C ASN A 254 -7.20 -40.82 27.64
N GLU A 255 -7.96 -39.74 27.59
CA GLU A 255 -7.60 -38.45 28.22
C GLU A 255 -7.32 -38.55 29.74
N GLN A 256 -7.77 -39.64 30.38
CA GLN A 256 -7.49 -39.96 31.79
C GLN A 256 -6.17 -40.72 31.99
N SER A 257 -5.59 -41.26 30.93
CA SER A 257 -4.34 -42.01 30.98
C SER A 257 -3.15 -41.06 30.85
N PRO A 258 -2.15 -41.12 31.73
CA PRO A 258 -0.96 -40.27 31.60
C PRO A 258 -0.09 -40.67 30.39
N ALA A 259 -0.42 -41.76 29.68
CA ALA A 259 0.23 -42.19 28.45
C ALA A 259 -0.35 -41.58 27.16
N ILE A 260 -1.48 -40.83 27.20
CA ILE A 260 -2.12 -40.29 25.99
C ILE A 260 -1.22 -39.31 25.24
N GLY A 261 -1.26 -39.33 23.90
CA GLY A 261 -0.44 -38.46 23.06
C GLY A 261 1.03 -38.88 22.96
N TRP A 262 1.41 -40.04 23.50
CA TRP A 262 2.76 -40.59 23.32
C TRP A 262 3.17 -40.68 21.84
N GLU A 263 2.19 -40.91 20.96
CA GLU A 263 2.40 -41.08 19.53
C GLU A 263 3.03 -39.86 18.85
N TYR A 264 2.77 -38.64 19.38
CA TYR A 264 3.29 -37.36 18.87
C TYR A 264 4.74 -37.10 19.29
N LEU A 265 5.23 -37.74 20.36
CA LEU A 265 6.61 -37.57 20.85
C LEU A 265 7.68 -38.01 19.82
N ARG A 266 7.27 -38.76 18.80
CA ARG A 266 8.08 -39.17 17.64
C ARG A 266 8.48 -38.03 16.72
N GLY A 267 7.88 -36.84 16.87
CA GLY A 267 8.25 -35.63 16.12
C GLY A 267 9.42 -34.83 16.71
N LEU A 268 10.02 -35.28 17.82
CA LEU A 268 11.16 -34.59 18.43
C LEU A 268 12.46 -34.88 17.65
N PRO A 269 13.35 -33.88 17.44
CA PRO A 269 14.52 -34.02 16.60
C PRO A 269 15.59 -34.93 17.23
N SER A 270 16.34 -35.62 16.37
CA SER A 270 17.48 -36.45 16.79
C SER A 270 18.75 -35.63 17.03
N VAL A 271 19.58 -36.10 17.97
CA VAL A 271 20.93 -35.58 18.25
C VAL A 271 21.95 -36.56 17.66
N GLY A 272 22.75 -36.12 16.68
CA GLY A 272 23.72 -36.96 15.97
C GLY A 272 24.38 -36.24 14.79
N GLN A 273 25.29 -36.92 14.08
CA GLN A 273 26.06 -36.32 12.97
C GLN A 273 25.20 -35.75 11.83
N ASP A 274 24.02 -36.33 11.57
CA ASP A 274 23.18 -35.99 10.41
C ASP A 274 22.23 -34.80 10.61
N GLN A 275 22.21 -34.18 11.81
CA GLN A 275 21.34 -33.04 12.12
C GLN A 275 22.06 -32.02 13.03
N PRO A 276 22.05 -30.71 12.70
CA PRO A 276 22.65 -29.65 13.53
C PRO A 276 21.74 -29.28 14.73
N THR A 277 21.34 -30.28 15.52
CA THR A 277 20.59 -30.09 16.77
C THR A 277 21.52 -29.51 17.82
N LEU A 278 21.30 -28.26 18.22
CA LEU A 278 22.13 -27.56 19.20
C LEU A 278 21.88 -28.10 20.61
N VAL A 279 22.95 -28.44 21.33
CA VAL A 279 22.89 -29.10 22.64
C VAL A 279 23.92 -28.53 23.61
N GLY A 280 23.50 -28.26 24.85
CA GLY A 280 24.30 -27.53 25.82
C GLY A 280 24.52 -26.05 25.44
N THR A 281 25.21 -25.31 26.31
CA THR A 281 25.52 -23.89 26.13
C THR A 281 26.32 -23.66 24.85
N GLN A 282 25.83 -22.76 23.99
CA GLN A 282 26.52 -22.33 22.79
C GLN A 282 27.24 -21.00 23.07
N VAL A 283 28.48 -20.86 22.59
CA VAL A 283 29.22 -19.60 22.66
C VAL A 283 28.96 -18.82 21.38
N VAL A 284 28.01 -17.88 21.45
CA VAL A 284 27.53 -17.10 20.29
C VAL A 284 28.23 -15.74 20.26
N HIS A 285 28.80 -15.35 19.11
CA HIS A 285 29.35 -14.02 18.93
C HIS A 285 28.23 -13.03 18.60
N LYS A 286 27.93 -12.12 19.53
CA LYS A 286 26.81 -11.18 19.46
C LYS A 286 27.34 -9.76 19.21
N ASP A 287 27.13 -9.24 18.00
CA ASP A 287 27.45 -7.82 17.73
C ASP A 287 26.51 -6.91 18.53
N LEU A 288 27.08 -5.88 19.15
CA LEU A 288 26.37 -4.88 19.94
C LEU A 288 26.10 -3.59 19.13
N GLY A 289 26.31 -3.62 17.81
CA GLY A 289 26.11 -2.50 16.89
C GLY A 289 27.22 -1.46 16.94
N ASN A 290 28.38 -1.81 17.50
CA ASN A 290 29.52 -0.91 17.73
C ASN A 290 30.84 -1.44 17.14
N GLY A 291 30.82 -2.54 16.38
CA GLY A 291 32.01 -3.19 15.81
C GLY A 291 32.82 -4.03 16.80
N TYR A 292 32.37 -4.16 18.05
CA TYR A 292 32.94 -5.02 19.08
C TYR A 292 31.88 -6.00 19.58
N GLY A 293 31.72 -7.11 18.88
CA GLY A 293 30.87 -8.19 19.34
C GLY A 293 31.41 -8.86 20.61
N THR A 294 30.50 -9.30 21.47
CA THR A 294 30.83 -10.06 22.67
C THR A 294 30.47 -11.52 22.48
N PHE A 295 31.32 -12.43 22.95
CA PHE A 295 30.95 -13.83 23.07
C PHE A 295 30.00 -13.98 24.27
N VAL A 296 28.78 -14.44 24.00
CA VAL A 296 27.73 -14.68 24.98
C VAL A 296 27.46 -16.18 25.05
N GLU A 297 27.37 -16.71 26.27
CA GLU A 297 26.86 -18.05 26.51
C GLU A 297 25.33 -18.04 26.39
N GLU A 298 24.79 -18.65 25.34
CA GLU A 298 23.35 -18.76 25.09
C GLU A 298 22.90 -20.22 25.13
N MET A 299 21.77 -20.49 25.76
CA MET A 299 21.13 -21.81 25.74
C MET A 299 20.60 -22.16 24.34
N PRO A 300 20.55 -23.46 23.97
CA PRO A 300 20.04 -23.87 22.67
C PRO A 300 18.54 -23.56 22.54
N PRO A 301 18.03 -23.37 21.30
CA PRO A 301 16.62 -23.10 21.05
C PRO A 301 15.74 -24.21 21.61
N LEU A 302 14.53 -23.84 22.02
CA LEU A 302 13.62 -24.79 22.65
C LEU A 302 12.82 -25.54 21.60
N TYR A 303 13.00 -26.85 21.56
CA TYR A 303 12.32 -27.74 20.63
C TYR A 303 10.87 -27.96 21.10
N SER A 304 9.93 -28.09 20.16
CA SER A 304 8.52 -28.25 20.48
C SER A 304 7.87 -29.38 19.71
N VAL A 305 6.98 -30.13 20.35
CA VAL A 305 6.09 -31.10 19.70
C VAL A 305 4.64 -30.83 20.07
N ASP A 306 3.76 -31.01 19.08
CA ASP A 306 2.35 -30.67 19.17
C ASP A 306 1.53 -31.88 19.63
N LEU A 307 1.06 -31.85 20.88
CA LEU A 307 0.22 -32.88 21.47
C LEU A 307 -1.26 -32.57 21.22
N LEU A 308 -1.90 -33.34 20.34
CA LEU A 308 -3.35 -33.25 20.16
C LEU A 308 -4.05 -33.67 21.46
N THR A 309 -5.02 -32.88 21.89
CA THR A 309 -5.79 -33.08 23.13
C THR A 309 -7.28 -32.92 22.84
N VAL A 310 -8.10 -33.80 23.40
CA VAL A 310 -9.53 -33.92 23.12
C VAL A 310 -10.33 -33.53 24.37
N ILE A 311 -11.28 -32.60 24.24
CA ILE A 311 -12.23 -32.28 25.32
C ILE A 311 -13.57 -32.96 25.00
N PRO A 312 -14.02 -33.94 25.79
CA PRO A 312 -15.37 -34.48 25.65
C PRO A 312 -16.42 -33.38 25.95
N ARG A 313 -17.32 -33.08 24.99
CA ARG A 313 -18.52 -32.25 25.26
C ARG A 313 -19.65 -33.13 25.78
N THR A 314 -19.87 -34.26 25.09
CA THR A 314 -20.90 -35.27 25.34
C THR A 314 -20.39 -36.63 24.85
N LEU A 315 -21.20 -37.68 24.99
CA LEU A 315 -20.90 -39.02 24.48
C LEU A 315 -20.69 -39.11 22.95
N SER A 316 -21.03 -38.06 22.18
CA SER A 316 -20.97 -38.06 20.71
C SER A 316 -20.27 -36.85 20.09
N LEU A 317 -19.81 -35.88 20.88
CA LEU A 317 -19.14 -34.67 20.40
C LEU A 317 -17.95 -34.31 21.30
N SER A 318 -16.84 -33.93 20.67
CA SER A 318 -15.63 -33.39 21.31
C SER A 318 -15.26 -32.02 20.74
N ASP A 319 -14.47 -31.26 21.48
CA ASP A 319 -13.57 -30.24 20.94
C ASP A 319 -12.18 -30.87 20.80
N THR A 320 -11.37 -30.42 19.85
CA THR A 320 -9.96 -30.79 19.73
C THR A 320 -9.10 -29.53 19.71
N PHE A 321 -7.94 -29.60 20.37
CA PHE A 321 -6.98 -28.53 20.41
C PHE A 321 -5.57 -29.10 20.63
N THR A 322 -4.54 -28.29 20.44
CA THR A 322 -3.14 -28.71 20.51
C THR A 322 -2.45 -28.07 21.71
N ARG A 323 -1.77 -28.88 22.52
CA ARG A 323 -0.83 -28.40 23.55
C ARG A 323 0.59 -28.50 23.03
N THR A 324 1.40 -27.50 23.34
CA THR A 324 2.80 -27.48 22.93
C THR A 324 3.65 -28.06 24.06
N LEU A 325 4.15 -29.29 23.88
CA LEU A 325 5.24 -29.83 24.70
C LEU A 325 6.55 -29.19 24.24
N TYR A 326 7.35 -28.81 25.20
CA TYR A 326 8.56 -28.00 25.06
C TYR A 326 9.74 -28.74 25.69
N VAL A 327 10.85 -28.91 24.96
CA VAL A 327 12.02 -29.70 25.36
C VAL A 327 13.32 -28.93 25.08
N GLN A 328 14.26 -28.95 26.02
CA GLN A 328 15.56 -28.29 25.90
C GLN A 328 16.71 -29.20 26.34
N PHE A 329 17.73 -29.33 25.48
CA PHE A 329 18.96 -30.08 25.76
C PHE A 329 19.97 -29.21 26.54
N ALA A 330 19.75 -29.01 27.85
CA ALA A 330 20.63 -28.17 28.66
C ALA A 330 21.92 -28.92 29.09
N PRO A 331 23.00 -28.21 29.51
CA PRO A 331 24.26 -28.83 29.94
C PRO A 331 24.11 -29.80 31.11
N ASN A 332 23.16 -29.50 32.01
CA ASN A 332 23.03 -30.16 33.30
C ASN A 332 21.91 -31.22 33.34
N GLY A 333 21.21 -31.43 32.23
CA GLY A 333 20.08 -32.36 32.08
C GLY A 333 19.24 -31.98 30.86
N THR A 334 18.36 -32.86 30.39
CA THR A 334 17.31 -32.48 29.42
C THR A 334 16.07 -32.07 30.21
N VAL A 335 15.51 -30.91 29.88
CA VAL A 335 14.33 -30.35 30.53
C VAL A 335 13.12 -30.45 29.61
N ALA A 336 11.97 -30.86 30.13
CA ALA A 336 10.69 -30.87 29.41
C ALA A 336 9.56 -30.20 30.20
N THR A 337 8.65 -29.50 29.51
CA THR A 337 7.45 -28.87 30.08
C THR A 337 6.29 -28.81 29.08
N VAL A 338 5.05 -28.87 29.55
CA VAL A 338 3.84 -28.77 28.72
C VAL A 338 2.71 -28.17 29.56
N GLN A 339 1.64 -27.67 28.95
CA GLN A 339 0.48 -27.16 29.69
C GLN A 339 -0.33 -28.31 30.29
N GLN A 340 -0.81 -28.16 31.52
CA GLN A 340 -1.81 -29.05 32.12
C GLN A 340 -3.06 -29.15 31.23
N ALA A 341 -3.54 -30.37 30.95
CA ALA A 341 -4.73 -30.61 30.14
C ALA A 341 -5.96 -29.79 30.58
N PRO A 342 -6.37 -29.75 31.88
CA PRO A 342 -7.51 -28.92 32.32
C PRO A 342 -7.28 -27.40 32.17
N ILE A 343 -6.04 -26.93 32.27
CA ILE A 343 -5.72 -25.50 32.14
C ILE A 343 -5.80 -25.08 30.67
N ALA A 344 -5.25 -25.89 29.78
CA ALA A 344 -5.24 -25.63 28.34
C ALA A 344 -6.64 -25.77 27.72
N ALA A 345 -7.43 -26.74 28.17
CA ALA A 345 -8.85 -26.83 27.85
C ALA A 345 -9.65 -25.61 28.39
N GLY A 346 -9.23 -25.06 29.54
CA GLY A 346 -9.80 -23.83 30.10
C GLY A 346 -9.47 -22.58 29.28
N LEU A 347 -8.23 -22.45 28.79
CA LEU A 347 -7.83 -21.42 27.83
C LEU A 347 -8.66 -21.50 26.55
N TYR A 348 -8.85 -22.70 26.00
CA TYR A 348 -9.70 -22.89 24.84
C TYR A 348 -11.15 -22.42 25.07
N ARG A 349 -11.76 -22.79 26.21
CA ARG A 349 -13.08 -22.26 26.60
C ARG A 349 -13.08 -20.74 26.76
N ALA A 350 -12.02 -20.15 27.30
CA ALA A 350 -11.88 -18.71 27.47
C ALA A 350 -11.78 -17.95 26.13
N VAL A 351 -10.97 -18.42 25.16
CA VAL A 351 -10.90 -17.75 23.84
C VAL A 351 -12.21 -17.89 23.09
N ILE A 352 -12.77 -19.10 22.97
CA ILE A 352 -14.03 -19.31 22.24
C ILE A 352 -15.19 -18.55 22.90
N GLY A 353 -15.23 -18.49 24.24
CA GLY A 353 -16.16 -17.64 24.98
C GLY A 353 -15.95 -16.15 24.71
N SER A 354 -14.70 -15.70 24.60
CA SER A 354 -14.39 -14.29 24.27
C SER A 354 -14.79 -13.91 22.84
N LEU A 355 -14.65 -14.83 21.87
CA LEU A 355 -15.03 -14.63 20.47
C LEU A 355 -16.56 -14.53 20.32
N ALA A 356 -17.33 -15.26 21.13
CA ALA A 356 -18.79 -15.20 21.11
C ALA A 356 -19.35 -13.79 21.43
N VAL A 357 -18.64 -13.01 22.26
CA VAL A 357 -19.00 -11.60 22.57
C VAL A 357 -18.96 -10.71 21.32
N VAL A 358 -18.18 -11.08 20.31
CA VAL A 358 -17.89 -10.28 19.11
C VAL A 358 -18.93 -10.49 17.99
N ASN A 359 -19.97 -11.31 18.22
CA ASN A 359 -21.12 -11.51 17.32
C ASN A 359 -20.74 -11.83 15.86
N ASN A 360 -20.02 -12.93 15.64
CA ASN A 360 -19.72 -13.47 14.31
C ASN A 360 -19.06 -12.47 13.34
N ARG A 361 -18.12 -11.66 13.83
CA ARG A 361 -17.23 -10.84 12.98
C ARG A 361 -15.85 -11.45 12.88
N ALA A 362 -15.15 -11.19 11.78
CA ALA A 362 -13.75 -11.55 11.67
C ALA A 362 -12.95 -10.82 12.77
N THR A 363 -12.14 -11.57 13.52
CA THR A 363 -11.31 -11.06 14.61
C THR A 363 -10.31 -12.11 15.10
N THR A 364 -9.33 -11.70 15.91
CA THR A 364 -8.42 -12.61 16.62
C THR A 364 -8.60 -12.44 18.12
N GLY A 365 -9.02 -13.52 18.79
CA GLY A 365 -9.12 -13.61 20.24
C GLY A 365 -7.85 -14.19 20.84
N GLU A 366 -7.46 -13.68 21.99
CA GLU A 366 -6.36 -14.15 22.83
C GLU A 366 -6.90 -14.43 24.23
N ALA A 367 -6.49 -15.52 24.86
CA ALA A 367 -6.63 -15.73 26.29
C ALA A 367 -5.29 -16.11 26.89
N SER A 368 -5.07 -15.72 28.15
CA SER A 368 -3.85 -16.05 28.88
C SER A 368 -4.13 -16.31 30.36
N ILE A 369 -3.29 -17.14 30.98
CA ILE A 369 -3.31 -17.43 32.42
C ILE A 369 -1.89 -17.69 32.91
N ARG A 370 -1.55 -17.22 34.11
CA ARG A 370 -0.27 -17.52 34.75
C ARG A 370 -0.47 -18.49 35.91
N ILE A 371 0.05 -19.70 35.77
CA ILE A 371 -0.25 -20.83 36.66
C ILE A 371 0.81 -21.93 36.52
N ALA A 372 0.82 -22.89 37.42
CA ALA A 372 1.81 -23.96 37.49
C ALA A 372 1.73 -24.92 36.29
N HIS A 373 2.89 -25.26 35.74
CA HIS A 373 3.09 -26.29 34.72
C HIS A 373 4.04 -27.37 35.27
N PRO A 374 3.94 -28.63 34.80
CA PRO A 374 4.99 -29.61 35.01
C PRO A 374 6.30 -29.14 34.37
N PHE A 375 7.39 -29.21 35.11
CA PHE A 375 8.75 -29.29 34.57
C PHE A 375 9.37 -30.59 35.02
N VAL A 376 10.06 -31.27 34.11
CA VAL A 376 10.84 -32.48 34.40
C VAL A 376 12.28 -32.24 33.96
N SER A 377 13.23 -32.55 34.83
CA SER A 377 14.64 -32.71 34.45
C SER A 377 14.99 -34.19 34.49
N THR A 378 15.57 -34.69 33.39
CA THR A 378 16.24 -35.99 33.35
C THR A 378 17.70 -35.81 33.01
N ILE A 379 18.58 -36.50 33.73
CA ILE A 379 19.96 -36.75 33.30
C ILE A 379 20.19 -38.26 33.25
N CYS A 380 20.80 -38.73 32.17
CA CYS A 380 21.05 -40.15 31.92
C CYS A 380 22.54 -40.45 31.80
N MET A 381 22.95 -41.64 32.23
CA MET A 381 24.30 -42.16 32.03
C MET A 381 24.25 -43.48 31.25
N LEU A 382 25.05 -43.57 30.18
CA LEU A 382 25.09 -44.80 29.38
C LEU A 382 25.76 -45.94 30.16
N ASN A 383 25.11 -47.09 30.14
CA ASN A 383 25.47 -48.32 30.84
C ASN A 383 25.56 -49.51 29.88
N ALA A 384 26.02 -49.27 28.64
CA ALA A 384 26.08 -50.26 27.55
C ALA A 384 26.58 -51.65 28.00
N ILE A 385 25.84 -52.69 27.58
CA ILE A 385 26.08 -54.09 27.93
C ILE A 385 26.85 -54.75 26.79
N MET A 386 28.11 -55.11 27.02
CA MET A 386 28.99 -55.59 25.95
C MET A 386 28.69 -57.03 25.53
N ASP A 387 28.44 -57.92 26.50
CA ASP A 387 28.14 -59.32 26.27
C ASP A 387 27.35 -59.94 27.45
N LYS A 388 26.92 -61.19 27.28
CA LYS A 388 26.09 -61.95 28.24
C LYS A 388 26.74 -62.14 29.63
N ASN A 389 28.06 -62.01 29.76
CA ASN A 389 28.82 -62.15 31.00
C ASN A 389 29.15 -60.80 31.67
N ASP A 390 28.73 -59.66 31.11
CA ASP A 390 28.95 -58.34 31.72
C ASP A 390 28.31 -58.28 33.12
N SER A 391 29.15 -58.30 34.14
CA SER A 391 28.79 -58.35 35.55
C SER A 391 28.86 -56.99 36.24
N ARG A 392 29.17 -55.91 35.49
CA ARG A 392 29.27 -54.55 36.04
C ARG A 392 27.92 -54.11 36.62
N PRO A 393 27.89 -53.38 37.75
CA PRO A 393 26.65 -52.78 38.25
C PRO A 393 26.07 -51.76 37.24
N ILE A 394 24.82 -51.40 37.45
CA ILE A 394 24.17 -50.31 36.69
C ILE A 394 24.46 -49.02 37.46
N GLN A 395 25.20 -48.09 36.86
CA GLN A 395 25.58 -46.83 37.49
C GLN A 395 24.52 -45.76 37.20
N PHE A 396 23.84 -45.30 38.25
CA PHE A 396 22.93 -44.16 38.18
C PHE A 396 23.66 -42.85 38.53
N PRO A 397 23.32 -41.71 37.90
CA PRO A 397 23.77 -40.40 38.38
C PRO A 397 23.12 -40.10 39.74
N VAL A 398 23.86 -39.55 40.70
CA VAL A 398 23.30 -39.28 42.06
C VAL A 398 22.43 -38.03 42.14
N THR A 399 22.41 -37.22 41.09
CA THR A 399 21.55 -36.05 40.94
C THR A 399 20.76 -36.12 39.63
N TYR A 400 19.61 -35.42 39.58
CA TYR A 400 18.78 -35.21 38.38
C TYR A 400 19.14 -33.90 37.63
N LEU A 401 20.11 -33.15 38.15
CA LEU A 401 20.76 -31.99 37.56
C LEU A 401 22.26 -32.08 37.86
N ALA A 402 23.13 -31.91 36.87
CA ALA A 402 24.55 -31.69 37.14
C ALA A 402 24.73 -30.33 37.86
N THR A 403 25.63 -30.30 38.84
CA THR A 403 26.13 -29.04 39.42
C THR A 403 27.48 -28.71 38.77
N ASN A 404 28.06 -27.53 39.04
CA ASN A 404 29.33 -27.09 38.42
C ASN A 404 30.58 -27.89 38.86
N ALA A 405 30.41 -29.07 39.47
CA ALA A 405 31.49 -30.02 39.73
C ALA A 405 31.97 -30.68 38.43
N SER A 406 33.26 -31.04 38.37
CA SER A 406 33.90 -31.60 37.18
C SER A 406 33.63 -33.11 36.99
N GLY A 407 32.38 -33.53 37.17
CA GLY A 407 31.94 -34.92 37.05
C GLY A 407 30.49 -35.10 37.49
N VAL A 408 29.77 -36.02 36.85
CA VAL A 408 28.49 -36.52 37.37
C VAL A 408 28.81 -37.67 38.32
N GLU A 409 28.62 -37.46 39.62
CA GLU A 409 28.79 -38.51 40.63
C GLU A 409 27.80 -39.66 40.41
N THR A 410 28.21 -40.89 40.73
CA THR A 410 27.44 -42.11 40.40
C THR A 410 27.24 -43.03 41.60
N THR A 411 26.08 -43.68 41.67
CA THR A 411 25.78 -44.75 42.63
C THR A 411 25.48 -46.08 41.91
N PRO A 412 26.08 -47.21 42.36
CA PRO A 412 25.84 -48.52 41.76
C PRO A 412 24.49 -49.11 42.20
N TYR A 413 23.75 -49.66 41.24
CA TYR A 413 22.51 -50.39 41.44
C TYR A 413 22.69 -51.87 41.05
N THR A 414 22.19 -52.76 41.92
CA THR A 414 22.45 -54.21 41.85
C THR A 414 21.19 -55.09 41.85
N ASN A 415 19.99 -54.52 42.03
CA ASN A 415 18.74 -55.29 42.10
C ASN A 415 18.33 -55.89 40.73
N ILE A 416 18.86 -55.33 39.64
CA ILE A 416 18.71 -55.82 38.27
C ILE A 416 20.11 -55.96 37.69
N THR A 417 20.46 -57.13 37.18
CA THR A 417 21.76 -57.40 36.57
C THR A 417 21.72 -57.20 35.05
N ARG A 418 22.83 -56.73 34.47
CA ARG A 418 22.97 -56.56 33.02
C ARG A 418 22.69 -57.84 32.24
N ARG A 419 23.10 -59.00 32.77
CA ARG A 419 22.82 -60.33 32.19
C ARG A 419 21.32 -60.65 32.11
N GLN A 420 20.50 -60.25 33.09
CA GLN A 420 19.05 -60.44 33.02
C GLN A 420 18.46 -59.59 31.87
N LEU A 421 18.90 -58.34 31.73
CA LEU A 421 18.47 -57.44 30.66
C LEU A 421 18.93 -57.93 29.27
N TRP A 422 20.17 -58.43 29.16
CA TRP A 422 20.67 -59.08 27.94
C TRP A 422 19.80 -60.26 27.53
N ASP A 423 19.54 -61.19 28.47
CA ASP A 423 18.71 -62.37 28.19
C ASP A 423 17.23 -62.00 27.94
N GLN A 424 16.73 -60.88 28.46
CA GLN A 424 15.40 -60.37 28.09
C GLN A 424 15.37 -59.81 26.67
N ILE A 425 16.30 -58.95 26.28
CA ILE A 425 16.36 -58.38 24.93
C ILE A 425 16.56 -59.47 23.87
N GLN A 426 17.43 -60.46 24.11
CA GLN A 426 17.63 -61.58 23.16
C GLN A 426 16.39 -62.48 22.99
N ASN A 427 15.53 -62.60 24.00
CA ASN A 427 14.33 -63.45 23.93
C ASN A 427 13.05 -62.70 23.51
N GLN A 428 12.92 -61.41 23.84
CA GLN A 428 11.71 -60.62 23.60
C GLN A 428 11.88 -59.62 22.45
N GLY A 429 13.11 -59.16 22.18
CA GLY A 429 13.44 -58.14 21.20
C GLY A 429 12.85 -56.76 21.49
N GLN A 430 12.17 -56.53 22.62
CA GLN A 430 11.42 -55.32 22.93
C GLN A 430 12.22 -54.29 23.74
N GLY A 431 12.12 -53.03 23.34
CA GLY A 431 12.68 -51.88 24.05
C GLY A 431 11.88 -51.57 25.31
N GLN A 432 12.56 -51.22 26.39
CA GLN A 432 11.92 -51.07 27.70
C GLN A 432 12.45 -49.84 28.45
N VAL A 433 11.55 -49.17 29.18
CA VAL A 433 11.90 -48.24 30.25
C VAL A 433 11.47 -48.88 31.56
N ILE A 434 12.43 -49.33 32.35
CA ILE A 434 12.23 -50.05 33.60
C ILE A 434 12.40 -49.05 34.75
N TRP A 435 11.28 -48.61 35.30
CA TRP A 435 11.25 -47.70 36.43
C TRP A 435 11.72 -48.37 37.73
N VAL A 436 12.47 -47.64 38.56
CA VAL A 436 13.01 -48.14 39.84
C VAL A 436 12.85 -47.08 40.93
N ASP A 437 12.37 -47.52 42.10
CA ASP A 437 12.40 -46.75 43.34
C ASP A 437 13.71 -47.05 44.11
N ASP A 438 13.92 -46.33 45.22
CA ASP A 438 14.92 -46.60 46.27
C ASP A 438 16.40 -46.61 45.83
N VAL A 439 16.71 -45.91 44.74
CA VAL A 439 18.08 -45.48 44.41
C VAL A 439 18.41 -44.21 45.22
N PRO A 440 19.59 -44.10 45.86
CA PRO A 440 19.94 -42.95 46.70
C PRO A 440 20.34 -41.72 45.86
N PHE A 441 19.35 -40.93 45.46
CA PHE A 441 19.51 -39.69 44.69
C PHE A 441 19.44 -38.46 45.61
N SER A 442 20.56 -38.03 46.19
CA SER A 442 20.59 -37.00 47.26
C SER A 442 19.74 -37.42 48.49
N THR A 443 19.17 -36.46 49.24
CA THR A 443 18.44 -36.70 50.51
C THR A 443 16.95 -37.00 50.35
N GLU A 444 16.37 -36.91 49.14
CA GLU A 444 14.96 -37.22 48.87
C GLU A 444 14.81 -38.34 47.82
N ARG A 445 13.77 -39.18 47.93
CA ARG A 445 13.57 -40.32 47.01
C ARG A 445 13.11 -39.83 45.63
N THR A 446 14.07 -39.70 44.71
CA THR A 446 13.85 -39.39 43.29
C THR A 446 13.56 -40.66 42.49
N LEU A 447 12.86 -40.54 41.34
CA LEU A 447 12.55 -41.68 40.47
C LEU A 447 13.76 -42.05 39.60
N GLY A 448 14.07 -43.35 39.52
CA GLY A 448 15.05 -43.88 38.57
C GLY A 448 14.40 -44.53 37.35
N ALA A 449 15.04 -44.43 36.19
CA ALA A 449 14.64 -45.12 34.96
C ALA A 449 15.83 -45.85 34.34
N ILE A 450 15.65 -47.12 33.95
CA ILE A 450 16.61 -47.87 33.12
C ILE A 450 16.01 -47.99 31.72
N VAL A 451 16.60 -47.28 30.76
CA VAL A 451 16.18 -47.29 29.35
C VAL A 451 17.03 -48.31 28.59
N VAL A 452 16.41 -49.26 27.89
CA VAL A 452 17.10 -50.31 27.13
C VAL A 452 16.63 -50.27 25.68
N GLN A 453 17.56 -50.00 24.75
CA GLN A 453 17.28 -49.96 23.32
C GLN A 453 17.05 -51.40 22.79
N PRO A 454 16.03 -51.66 21.96
CA PRO A 454 15.77 -53.00 21.42
C PRO A 454 16.85 -53.49 20.45
N ASP A 455 17.46 -52.56 19.71
CA ASP A 455 18.37 -52.86 18.62
C ASP A 455 19.82 -52.96 19.13
N LEU A 456 20.56 -53.91 18.56
CA LEU A 456 21.99 -54.08 18.85
C LEU A 456 22.80 -53.04 18.09
N CYS A 457 23.55 -52.21 18.83
CA CYS A 457 24.58 -51.37 18.25
C CYS A 457 25.74 -52.25 17.77
N ASP A 458 26.37 -51.88 16.65
CA ASP A 458 27.57 -52.54 16.15
C ASP A 458 28.77 -51.58 16.19
N ASN A 459 29.88 -52.05 16.74
CA ASN A 459 31.19 -51.39 16.69
C ASN A 459 32.29 -52.45 16.52
N GLY A 460 32.12 -53.36 15.55
CA GLY A 460 32.98 -54.55 15.40
C GLY A 460 32.74 -55.64 16.45
N GLN A 461 32.01 -55.31 17.52
CA GLN A 461 31.33 -56.22 18.42
C GLN A 461 29.90 -55.69 18.66
N LYS A 462 28.93 -56.60 18.81
CA LYS A 462 27.52 -56.25 19.02
C LYS A 462 27.22 -56.08 20.49
N TYR A 463 26.70 -54.92 20.88
CA TYR A 463 26.37 -54.58 22.26
C TYR A 463 24.95 -53.99 22.37
N ILE A 464 24.36 -54.04 23.56
CA ILE A 464 23.05 -53.43 23.83
C ILE A 464 23.28 -52.03 24.41
N SER A 465 22.67 -51.02 23.80
CA SER A 465 22.63 -49.68 24.40
C SER A 465 21.62 -49.64 25.55
N MET A 466 22.09 -49.16 26.70
CA MET A 466 21.29 -49.02 27.91
C MET A 466 21.66 -47.72 28.60
N SER A 467 20.71 -47.04 29.24
CA SER A 467 20.94 -45.87 30.08
C SER A 467 20.30 -46.05 31.45
N ALA A 468 20.91 -45.46 32.46
CA ALA A 468 20.31 -45.31 33.79
C ALA A 468 20.18 -43.81 34.10
N CYS A 469 18.99 -43.38 34.49
CA CYS A 469 18.61 -41.98 34.53
C CYS A 469 17.99 -41.60 35.88
N ALA A 470 18.31 -40.40 36.37
CA ALA A 470 17.64 -39.78 37.50
C ALA A 470 16.59 -38.78 36.97
N VAL A 471 15.37 -38.85 37.49
CA VAL A 471 14.20 -38.12 36.97
C VAL A 471 13.49 -37.36 38.09
N SER A 472 13.47 -36.03 37.99
CA SER A 472 12.81 -35.15 38.97
C SER A 472 11.78 -34.25 38.31
N GLY A 473 10.59 -34.17 38.91
CA GLY A 473 9.49 -33.31 38.48
C GLY A 473 9.24 -32.18 39.48
N LEU A 474 8.81 -31.01 38.99
CA LEU A 474 8.32 -29.90 39.82
C LEU A 474 7.13 -29.17 39.16
N TRP A 475 6.48 -28.31 39.95
CA TRP A 475 5.46 -27.37 39.50
C TRP A 475 6.03 -25.93 39.48
N ALA A 476 6.07 -25.28 38.31
CA ALA A 476 6.52 -23.88 38.21
C ALA A 476 5.57 -23.00 37.38
N ASN A 477 5.40 -21.74 37.79
CA ASN A 477 4.39 -20.82 37.25
C ASN A 477 4.84 -20.14 35.94
N ILE A 478 4.37 -20.65 34.80
CA ILE A 478 4.51 -20.01 33.48
C ILE A 478 3.23 -19.25 33.13
N THR A 479 3.32 -18.30 32.20
CA THR A 479 2.14 -17.77 31.49
C THR A 479 1.85 -18.66 30.29
N SER A 480 0.72 -19.35 30.28
CA SER A 480 0.17 -19.96 29.06
C SER A 480 -0.63 -18.93 28.26
N ARG A 481 -0.61 -19.05 26.93
CA ARG A 481 -1.39 -18.26 25.99
C ARG A 481 -2.08 -19.17 24.97
N MET A 482 -3.27 -18.77 24.53
CA MET A 482 -3.92 -19.32 23.35
C MET A 482 -4.40 -18.17 22.47
N VAL A 483 -4.26 -18.32 21.15
CA VAL A 483 -4.71 -17.34 20.16
C VAL A 483 -5.56 -18.06 19.11
N VAL A 484 -6.78 -17.58 18.89
CA VAL A 484 -7.74 -18.13 17.92
C VAL A 484 -8.24 -17.00 17.03
N ALA A 485 -8.06 -17.13 15.71
CA ALA A 485 -8.67 -16.25 14.72
C ALA A 485 -10.02 -16.81 14.22
N THR A 486 -10.92 -15.95 13.80
CA THR A 486 -12.14 -16.31 13.06
C THR A 486 -12.32 -15.36 11.87
N ASN A 487 -12.93 -15.87 10.80
CA ASN A 487 -13.33 -15.10 9.62
C ASN A 487 -14.79 -14.58 9.70
N GLY A 488 -15.42 -14.64 10.88
CA GLY A 488 -16.82 -14.23 11.09
C GLY A 488 -17.85 -15.32 10.73
N SER A 489 -17.51 -16.27 9.86
CA SER A 489 -18.20 -17.56 9.86
C SER A 489 -17.70 -18.41 11.04
N THR A 490 -18.40 -19.50 11.37
CA THR A 490 -18.10 -20.33 12.55
C THR A 490 -16.76 -21.07 12.48
N THR A 491 -16.04 -21.03 11.35
CA THR A 491 -14.65 -21.50 11.27
C THR A 491 -13.73 -20.65 12.14
N THR A 492 -13.11 -21.30 13.11
CA THR A 492 -12.02 -20.78 13.93
C THR A 492 -10.70 -21.43 13.51
N PHE A 493 -9.60 -20.68 13.62
CA PHE A 493 -8.27 -21.02 13.15
C PHE A 493 -7.25 -20.75 14.25
N GLY A 494 -6.22 -21.60 14.37
CA GLY A 494 -5.29 -21.57 15.50
C GLY A 494 -5.91 -22.23 16.72
N TYR A 495 -5.57 -23.51 16.94
CA TYR A 495 -6.00 -24.27 18.12
C TYR A 495 -4.82 -24.62 19.05
N ARG A 496 -3.70 -23.90 18.92
CA ARG A 496 -2.46 -24.16 19.65
C ARG A 496 -2.42 -23.39 20.97
N VAL A 497 -2.11 -24.09 22.05
CA VAL A 497 -1.83 -23.53 23.37
C VAL A 497 -0.31 -23.56 23.58
N GLU A 498 0.25 -22.40 23.91
CA GLU A 498 1.69 -22.17 23.97
C GLU A 498 2.10 -21.66 25.36
N SER A 499 3.35 -21.94 25.74
CA SER A 499 3.94 -21.45 26.99
C SER A 499 4.83 -20.25 26.66
N LEU A 500 4.59 -19.10 27.28
CA LEU A 500 5.46 -17.92 27.15
C LEU A 500 6.72 -18.11 28.02
N LEU A 501 7.60 -18.99 27.57
CA LEU A 501 8.96 -19.17 28.08
C LEU A 501 9.84 -18.02 27.57
N SER A 502 10.49 -17.28 28.47
CA SER A 502 11.54 -16.31 28.09
C SER A 502 12.91 -16.96 28.10
N GLY A 503 13.84 -16.45 27.28
CA GLY A 503 15.25 -16.87 27.31
C GLY A 503 15.84 -16.73 28.72
N ASP A 504 15.50 -15.65 29.44
CA ASP A 504 15.97 -15.40 30.81
C ASP A 504 15.53 -16.51 31.79
N PHE A 505 14.32 -17.04 31.65
CA PHE A 505 13.80 -18.13 32.51
C PHE A 505 14.52 -19.46 32.25
N LEU A 506 15.07 -19.65 31.06
CA LEU A 506 15.79 -20.86 30.63
C LEU A 506 17.28 -20.76 30.97
N ASN A 507 17.87 -19.57 30.82
CA ASN A 507 19.23 -19.26 31.25
C ASN A 507 19.36 -19.23 32.78
N ALA A 508 18.31 -18.77 33.48
CA ALA A 508 18.19 -18.78 34.93
C ALA A 508 17.02 -19.67 35.38
N LEU A 509 17.07 -20.96 35.00
CA LEU A 509 16.21 -21.98 35.60
C LEU A 509 16.24 -21.82 37.14
N PRO A 510 15.09 -21.69 37.82
CA PRO A 510 15.08 -21.44 39.25
C PRO A 510 15.81 -22.56 39.97
N ALA A 511 16.67 -22.19 40.94
CA ALA A 511 17.42 -23.14 41.76
C ALA A 511 16.47 -24.23 42.27
N TRP A 512 16.70 -25.47 41.82
CA TRP A 512 15.68 -26.52 41.88
C TRP A 512 15.22 -26.70 43.33
N PRO A 513 13.90 -26.59 43.60
CA PRO A 513 13.41 -26.50 44.96
C PRO A 513 13.80 -27.76 45.74
N PRO A 514 14.13 -27.64 47.04
CA PRO A 514 14.62 -28.76 47.84
C PRO A 514 13.58 -29.87 48.05
N HIS A 515 12.32 -29.62 47.65
CA HIS A 515 11.22 -30.58 47.68
C HIS A 515 10.71 -30.76 46.24
N ALA A 516 11.11 -31.87 45.62
CA ALA A 516 10.59 -32.25 44.31
C ALA A 516 9.18 -32.87 44.43
N VAL A 517 8.46 -32.96 43.31
CA VAL A 517 7.25 -33.80 43.26
C VAL A 517 7.69 -35.26 43.35
N SER A 518 7.18 -35.99 44.34
CA SER A 518 7.53 -37.41 44.49
C SER A 518 6.81 -38.24 43.43
N ILE A 519 7.55 -39.05 42.67
CA ILE A 519 6.98 -39.89 41.59
C ILE A 519 7.33 -41.35 41.87
N SER A 520 6.32 -42.21 42.03
CA SER A 520 6.54 -43.65 42.27
C SER A 520 6.69 -44.43 40.97
N LYS A 521 7.44 -45.55 41.03
CA LYS A 521 7.43 -46.60 40.01
C LYS A 521 6.01 -47.06 39.63
N ASN A 522 5.08 -47.13 40.58
CA ASN A 522 3.72 -47.59 40.32
C ASN A 522 2.94 -46.61 39.43
N TRP A 523 3.15 -45.31 39.59
CA TRP A 523 2.64 -44.31 38.65
C TRP A 523 3.42 -44.36 37.33
N ALA A 524 4.76 -44.39 37.38
CA ALA A 524 5.60 -44.36 36.19
C ALA A 524 5.39 -45.57 35.25
N ASN A 525 5.06 -46.75 35.78
CA ASN A 525 4.65 -47.90 34.97
C ASN A 525 3.41 -47.63 34.08
N SER A 526 2.56 -46.65 34.43
CA SER A 526 1.36 -46.31 33.65
C SER A 526 1.63 -45.43 32.42
N ILE A 527 2.66 -44.56 32.45
CA ILE A 527 3.10 -43.80 31.24
C ILE A 527 3.79 -44.69 30.20
N THR A 528 4.25 -45.89 30.58
CA THR A 528 4.88 -46.88 29.70
C THR A 528 4.03 -48.13 29.50
N THR A 529 2.70 -47.99 29.56
CA THR A 529 1.73 -49.10 29.42
C THR A 529 1.84 -49.84 28.07
N GLN A 530 1.27 -51.05 28.03
CA GLN A 530 1.06 -51.82 26.80
C GLN A 530 -0.06 -51.18 25.95
N ILE A 531 0.17 -51.13 24.64
CA ILE A 531 -0.75 -50.70 23.59
C ILE A 531 -1.42 -51.96 23.04
N GLY A 532 -2.75 -52.06 23.11
CA GLY A 532 -3.46 -53.31 22.81
C GLY A 532 -3.30 -53.74 21.36
N TYR A 533 -3.54 -52.84 20.40
CA TYR A 533 -3.50 -53.16 18.96
C TYR A 533 -2.11 -53.60 18.45
N GLN A 534 -1.02 -53.21 19.12
CA GLN A 534 0.35 -53.51 18.66
C GLN A 534 1.08 -54.58 19.47
N ASN A 535 0.52 -55.03 20.60
CA ASN A 535 1.17 -55.95 21.55
C ASN A 535 2.60 -55.48 21.96
N ARG A 536 2.77 -54.17 22.10
CA ARG A 536 4.02 -53.46 22.42
C ARG A 536 3.77 -52.45 23.54
N THR A 537 4.80 -52.02 24.23
CA THR A 537 4.69 -50.89 25.17
C THR A 537 4.86 -49.55 24.45
N VAL A 538 4.36 -48.47 25.06
CA VAL A 538 4.69 -47.10 24.65
C VAL A 538 6.21 -46.89 24.58
N ALA A 539 6.96 -47.48 25.51
CA ALA A 539 8.42 -47.48 25.51
C ALA A 539 9.02 -48.16 24.25
N ASP A 540 8.61 -49.38 23.91
CA ASP A 540 9.09 -50.10 22.72
C ASP A 540 8.80 -49.32 21.43
N SER A 541 7.58 -48.80 21.30
CA SER A 541 7.15 -48.07 20.10
C SER A 541 7.84 -46.71 19.94
N LEU A 542 8.28 -46.07 21.02
CA LEU A 542 9.10 -44.85 20.96
C LEU A 542 10.58 -45.15 20.68
N LEU A 543 11.18 -46.10 21.41
CA LEU A 543 12.60 -46.43 21.28
C LEU A 543 12.96 -46.92 19.87
N ARG A 544 12.07 -47.67 19.22
CA ARG A 544 12.21 -48.08 17.80
C ARG A 544 12.02 -46.95 16.77
N SER A 545 11.37 -45.85 17.16
CA SER A 545 11.17 -44.71 16.28
C SER A 545 12.31 -43.70 16.33
N LEU A 546 13.23 -43.86 17.29
CA LEU A 546 14.49 -43.13 17.30
C LEU A 546 15.41 -43.63 16.17
N LEU A 547 16.04 -42.69 15.48
CA LEU A 547 17.21 -42.99 14.65
C LEU A 547 18.37 -43.38 15.58
N LEU A 548 19.08 -44.46 15.24
CA LEU A 548 20.28 -44.91 15.96
C LEU A 548 21.48 -44.01 15.63
N THR A 549 21.59 -42.88 16.34
CA THR A 549 22.73 -41.97 16.21
C THR A 549 23.87 -42.35 17.15
N GLU A 550 25.07 -41.78 16.94
CA GLU A 550 26.22 -41.97 17.84
C GLU A 550 25.97 -41.54 19.30
N ASN A 551 24.94 -40.72 19.54
CA ASN A 551 24.49 -40.36 20.88
C ASN A 551 23.98 -41.57 21.70
N VAL A 552 23.54 -42.64 21.01
CA VAL A 552 23.00 -43.88 21.59
C VAL A 552 23.82 -45.13 21.19
N CYS A 553 24.36 -45.16 19.97
CA CYS A 553 25.20 -46.23 19.41
C CYS A 553 26.51 -45.64 18.82
N PRO A 554 27.54 -45.36 19.63
CA PRO A 554 28.78 -44.71 19.17
C PRO A 554 29.65 -45.60 18.29
N ALA A 555 30.17 -45.05 17.19
CA ALA A 555 31.06 -45.72 16.23
C ALA A 555 32.51 -45.94 16.73
N ASN A 556 32.72 -45.99 18.05
CA ASN A 556 33.95 -46.48 18.67
C ASN A 556 33.72 -47.30 19.97
N GLY A 557 32.47 -47.48 20.43
CA GLY A 557 32.12 -48.37 21.57
C GLY A 557 32.69 -48.01 22.96
N SER A 558 33.65 -47.09 23.03
CA SER A 558 34.35 -46.67 24.24
C SER A 558 34.13 -45.18 24.52
N TYR A 559 33.31 -44.87 25.51
CA TYR A 559 33.21 -43.49 26.04
C TYR A 559 34.37 -43.18 26.98
N PRO A 560 34.96 -41.98 26.92
CA PRO A 560 35.81 -41.50 27.99
C PRO A 560 34.96 -41.23 29.24
N LEU A 561 35.05 -42.10 30.25
CA LEU A 561 34.35 -42.04 31.54
C LEU A 561 34.64 -40.78 32.40
N TYR A 562 35.32 -39.77 31.84
CA TYR A 562 35.97 -38.67 32.56
C TYR A 562 35.83 -37.29 31.89
N SER A 563 34.92 -37.11 30.92
CA SER A 563 34.64 -35.78 30.34
C SER A 563 33.13 -35.45 30.33
N PRO A 564 32.57 -34.93 31.45
CA PRO A 564 31.15 -34.55 31.51
C PRO A 564 30.80 -33.37 30.58
N TYR A 565 31.80 -32.62 30.13
CA TYR A 565 31.66 -31.47 29.24
C TYR A 565 31.61 -31.83 27.75
N SER A 566 31.70 -33.12 27.38
CA SER A 566 31.55 -33.55 26.00
C SER A 566 30.08 -33.91 25.68
N PRO A 567 29.40 -33.20 24.76
CA PRO A 567 28.05 -33.55 24.33
C PRO A 567 27.96 -34.97 23.75
N ALA A 568 29.07 -35.50 23.22
CA ALA A 568 29.16 -36.82 22.64
C ALA A 568 28.95 -37.97 23.64
N SER A 569 29.00 -37.73 24.96
CA SER A 569 28.92 -38.79 26.00
C SER A 569 27.61 -38.88 26.81
N ARG A 570 26.64 -37.97 26.60
CA ARG A 570 25.31 -38.06 27.23
C ARG A 570 24.28 -38.67 26.27
N PRO A 571 23.53 -39.72 26.65
CA PRO A 571 22.48 -40.31 25.81
C PRO A 571 21.20 -39.44 25.87
N MET A 572 21.31 -38.24 25.31
CA MET A 572 20.27 -37.21 25.28
C MET A 572 18.96 -37.71 24.67
N MET A 573 19.00 -38.61 23.68
CA MET A 573 17.77 -39.19 23.11
C MET A 573 16.95 -40.00 24.13
N HIS A 574 17.61 -40.67 25.09
CA HIS A 574 16.93 -41.35 26.19
C HIS A 574 16.43 -40.34 27.24
N GLU A 575 17.20 -39.29 27.54
CA GLU A 575 16.75 -38.20 28.42
C GLU A 575 15.51 -37.48 27.87
N VAL A 576 15.43 -37.27 26.55
CA VAL A 576 14.26 -36.68 25.86
C VAL A 576 13.02 -37.56 26.02
N ILE A 577 13.11 -38.86 25.74
CA ILE A 577 11.96 -39.78 25.89
C ILE A 577 11.46 -39.77 27.34
N VAL A 578 12.37 -39.91 28.32
CA VAL A 578 12.01 -40.00 29.74
C VAL A 578 11.41 -38.67 30.24
N SER A 579 12.04 -37.53 29.93
CA SER A 579 11.51 -36.22 30.32
C SER A 579 10.16 -35.92 29.68
N SER A 580 10.00 -36.25 28.40
CA SER A 580 8.77 -36.00 27.65
C SER A 580 7.61 -36.86 28.14
N LEU A 581 7.82 -38.16 28.36
CA LEU A 581 6.80 -39.07 28.89
C LEU A 581 6.35 -38.65 30.30
N VAL A 582 7.29 -38.27 31.17
CA VAL A 582 6.96 -37.87 32.55
C VAL A 582 6.30 -36.49 32.58
N ALA A 583 6.78 -35.51 31.80
CA ALA A 583 6.18 -34.17 31.73
C ALA A 583 4.77 -34.23 31.14
N ASN A 584 4.57 -35.03 30.08
CA ASN A 584 3.24 -35.29 29.52
C ASN A 584 2.34 -36.01 30.53
N GLY A 585 2.81 -37.08 31.18
CA GLY A 585 2.03 -37.79 32.19
C GLY A 585 1.61 -36.91 33.38
N MET A 586 2.52 -36.06 33.87
CA MET A 586 2.21 -35.06 34.91
C MET A 586 1.16 -34.04 34.43
N SER A 587 1.06 -33.77 33.13
CA SER A 587 0.06 -32.86 32.55
C SER A 587 -1.36 -33.43 32.46
N HIS A 588 -1.55 -34.71 32.82
CA HIS A 588 -2.84 -35.38 32.99
C HIS A 588 -3.12 -35.72 34.47
N ALA A 589 -2.43 -35.08 35.42
CA ALA A 589 -2.52 -35.37 36.86
C ALA A 589 -3.95 -35.40 37.43
N ALA A 590 -4.79 -34.45 37.01
CA ALA A 590 -6.18 -34.35 37.44
C ALA A 590 -7.10 -35.47 36.89
N GLY A 591 -6.64 -36.24 35.90
CA GLY A 591 -7.47 -37.21 35.18
C GLY A 591 -8.70 -36.54 34.52
N PRO A 592 -9.89 -37.15 34.57
CA PRO A 592 -11.09 -36.56 33.98
C PRO A 592 -11.58 -35.34 34.77
N PHE A 593 -11.79 -34.22 34.08
CA PHE A 593 -12.33 -32.98 34.63
C PHE A 593 -13.64 -32.58 33.96
N LYS A 594 -14.51 -31.88 34.69
CA LYS A 594 -15.72 -31.24 34.16
C LYS A 594 -15.64 -29.73 34.33
N MET A 595 -16.04 -29.04 33.27
CA MET A 595 -16.03 -27.58 33.20
C MET A 595 -17.45 -27.05 33.22
N SER A 596 -17.76 -26.16 34.17
CA SER A 596 -19.01 -25.41 34.20
C SER A 596 -18.74 -23.95 33.89
N ALA A 597 -19.47 -23.41 32.90
CA ALA A 597 -19.26 -22.08 32.32
C ALA A 597 -20.38 -21.08 32.69
N GLN A 598 -21.14 -21.33 33.75
CA GLN A 598 -22.29 -20.50 34.14
C GLN A 598 -21.88 -19.23 34.90
N ASN A 599 -21.44 -18.22 34.16
CA ASN A 599 -21.40 -16.84 34.64
C ASN A 599 -22.83 -16.30 34.79
N LEU A 600 -23.22 -15.97 36.02
CA LEU A 600 -24.29 -15.00 36.28
C LEU A 600 -23.65 -13.61 36.40
N HIS A 601 -24.28 -12.59 35.82
CA HIS A 601 -23.73 -11.23 35.74
C HIS A 601 -23.45 -10.56 37.10
N ASP A 602 -24.00 -11.09 38.19
CA ASP A 602 -23.92 -10.54 39.55
C ASP A 602 -22.74 -11.11 40.39
N GLY A 603 -21.78 -11.78 39.76
CA GLY A 603 -20.58 -12.36 40.42
C GLY A 603 -20.86 -13.54 41.36
N ASN A 604 -22.10 -14.02 41.44
CA ASN A 604 -22.52 -15.13 42.29
C ASN A 604 -22.75 -16.39 41.45
N PHE A 605 -21.77 -17.31 41.45
CA PHE A 605 -21.94 -18.61 40.82
C PHE A 605 -22.98 -19.47 41.55
N ARG A 606 -23.98 -19.97 40.81
CA ARG A 606 -24.93 -20.99 41.30
C ARG A 606 -24.60 -22.33 40.67
N TRP A 607 -24.19 -23.28 41.50
CA TRP A 607 -23.80 -24.62 41.08
C TRP A 607 -25.04 -25.50 40.99
N ILE A 608 -25.51 -25.79 39.78
CA ILE A 608 -26.64 -26.69 39.55
C ILE A 608 -26.21 -27.96 38.80
N THR A 609 -26.76 -29.11 39.22
CA THR A 609 -26.69 -30.36 38.44
C THR A 609 -27.47 -30.22 37.12
N PRO A 610 -27.31 -31.16 36.17
CA PRO A 610 -28.23 -31.29 35.04
C PRO A 610 -29.71 -31.50 35.42
N SER A 611 -30.01 -31.87 36.68
CA SER A 611 -31.37 -31.95 37.25
C SER A 611 -31.81 -30.68 38.00
N GLY A 612 -30.94 -29.68 38.15
CA GLY A 612 -31.24 -28.39 38.80
C GLY A 612 -30.89 -28.30 40.29
N ASP A 613 -30.32 -29.34 40.88
CA ASP A 613 -30.00 -29.43 42.31
C ASP A 613 -28.74 -28.64 42.68
N LEU A 614 -28.74 -27.97 43.83
CA LEU A 614 -27.60 -27.18 44.30
C LEU A 614 -26.41 -28.06 44.72
N VAL A 615 -25.29 -27.94 44.00
CA VAL A 615 -24.03 -28.65 44.26
C VAL A 615 -23.11 -27.83 45.17
N LYS A 616 -22.22 -28.51 45.91
CA LYS A 616 -21.13 -27.88 46.65
C LYS A 616 -20.23 -27.08 45.68
N PRO A 617 -19.75 -25.87 46.04
CA PRO A 617 -18.90 -25.07 45.17
C PRO A 617 -17.59 -25.78 44.79
N PRO A 618 -16.98 -25.41 43.64
CA PRO A 618 -15.72 -25.94 43.16
C PRO A 618 -14.59 -25.60 44.14
N SER A 619 -13.56 -26.45 44.16
CA SER A 619 -12.38 -26.24 45.02
C SER A 619 -11.25 -25.49 44.30
N LEU A 620 -11.41 -25.20 43.00
CA LEU A 620 -10.51 -24.39 42.21
C LEU A 620 -11.30 -23.55 41.18
N ILE A 621 -11.04 -22.24 41.17
CA ILE A 621 -11.51 -21.30 40.15
C ILE A 621 -10.28 -20.81 39.39
N LEU A 622 -10.34 -20.87 38.06
CA LEU A 622 -9.33 -20.35 37.15
C LEU A 622 -9.83 -19.06 36.51
N THR A 623 -8.97 -18.05 36.45
CA THR A 623 -9.28 -16.73 35.86
C THR A 623 -8.36 -16.51 34.67
N PHE A 624 -8.95 -16.38 33.48
CA PHE A 624 -8.25 -16.21 32.21
C PHE A 624 -8.42 -14.76 31.71
N GLN A 625 -7.31 -14.09 31.43
CA GLN A 625 -7.32 -12.74 30.86
C GLN A 625 -7.57 -12.82 29.35
N SER A 626 -8.73 -12.35 28.90
CA SER A 626 -9.14 -12.41 27.49
C SER A 626 -8.99 -11.04 26.79
N ARG A 627 -8.51 -11.07 25.54
CA ARG A 627 -8.27 -9.90 24.69
C ARG A 627 -8.77 -10.17 23.28
N VAL A 628 -9.17 -9.12 22.57
CA VAL A 628 -9.60 -9.19 21.18
C VAL A 628 -8.87 -8.13 20.36
N LEU A 629 -8.21 -8.56 19.30
CA LEU A 629 -7.56 -7.71 18.30
C LEU A 629 -8.59 -7.24 17.28
N GLY A 630 -8.67 -5.93 17.05
CA GLY A 630 -9.47 -5.37 15.97
C GLY A 630 -9.56 -3.85 15.99
N PHE A 631 -10.24 -3.29 14.99
CA PHE A 631 -10.46 -1.87 14.85
C PHE A 631 -11.59 -1.37 15.75
N ALA A 632 -11.38 -0.24 16.43
CA ALA A 632 -12.40 0.45 17.21
C ALA A 632 -12.25 1.98 17.13
N TRP A 633 -13.36 2.70 17.30
CA TRP A 633 -13.31 4.10 17.76
C TRP A 633 -13.22 4.11 19.28
N ASN A 634 -12.31 4.89 19.85
CA ASN A 634 -12.02 4.95 21.30
C ASN A 634 -11.23 6.21 21.65
N MET A 635 -10.93 6.44 22.94
CA MET A 635 -10.11 7.57 23.40
C MET A 635 -8.62 7.23 23.60
N ASP A 636 -8.10 6.14 23.03
CA ASP A 636 -6.69 5.76 23.20
C ASP A 636 -5.77 6.29 22.10
N GLY A 637 -4.58 6.71 22.52
CA GLY A 637 -3.61 7.45 21.70
C GLY A 637 -3.72 8.97 21.87
N THR A 638 -2.57 9.65 21.87
CA THR A 638 -2.47 11.10 22.07
C THR A 638 -3.20 11.88 20.96
N ALA A 639 -3.16 11.38 19.73
CA ALA A 639 -3.74 12.03 18.56
C ALA A 639 -5.27 12.24 18.68
N ILE A 640 -6.03 11.23 19.14
CA ILE A 640 -7.49 11.37 19.31
C ILE A 640 -7.82 12.29 20.50
N ARG A 641 -7.02 12.22 21.58
CA ARG A 641 -7.16 13.09 22.76
C ARG A 641 -6.95 14.58 22.45
N ILE A 642 -6.19 14.91 21.40
CA ILE A 642 -6.05 16.27 20.84
C ILE A 642 -7.18 16.59 19.85
N SER A 643 -7.59 15.61 19.03
CA SER A 643 -8.57 15.80 17.95
C SER A 643 -9.99 16.06 18.45
N ILE A 644 -10.44 15.38 19.52
CA ILE A 644 -11.78 15.57 20.08
C ILE A 644 -12.00 17.01 20.60
N PRO A 645 -11.08 17.64 21.37
CA PRO A 645 -11.14 19.07 21.69
C PRO A 645 -11.25 19.99 20.47
N ILE A 646 -10.56 19.70 19.36
CA ILE A 646 -10.63 20.51 18.13
C ILE A 646 -12.03 20.39 17.49
N LEU A 647 -12.61 19.19 17.43
CA LEU A 647 -13.98 18.98 16.94
C LEU A 647 -15.02 19.65 17.86
N ILE A 648 -14.82 19.63 19.19
CA ILE A 648 -15.67 20.36 20.14
C ILE A 648 -15.59 21.88 19.90
N LEU A 649 -14.39 22.42 19.67
CA LEU A 649 -14.19 23.84 19.37
C LEU A 649 -14.86 24.24 18.04
N TYR A 650 -14.80 23.38 17.02
CA TYR A 650 -15.55 23.57 15.77
C TYR A 650 -17.07 23.54 16.00
N CYS A 651 -17.58 22.56 16.75
CA CYS A 651 -19.01 22.47 17.07
C CYS A 651 -19.51 23.72 17.80
N LEU A 652 -18.73 24.27 18.74
CA LEU A 652 -19.02 25.53 19.41
C LEU A 652 -19.02 26.71 18.43
N TYR A 653 -17.95 26.89 17.65
CA TYR A 653 -17.80 27.96 16.66
C TYR A 653 -18.99 28.00 15.67
N ALA A 654 -19.30 26.86 15.05
CA ALA A 654 -20.40 26.75 14.09
C ALA A 654 -21.75 27.00 14.76
N THR A 655 -21.99 26.45 15.96
CA THR A 655 -23.25 26.67 16.69
C THR A 655 -23.42 28.14 17.09
N THR A 656 -22.38 28.83 17.55
CA THR A 656 -22.43 30.26 17.89
C THR A 656 -22.74 31.11 16.67
N TYR A 657 -22.11 30.86 15.51
CA TYR A 657 -22.42 31.57 14.26
C TYR A 657 -23.85 31.34 13.77
N VAL A 658 -24.32 30.09 13.83
CA VAL A 658 -25.70 29.71 13.47
C VAL A 658 -26.71 30.39 14.41
N VAL A 659 -26.50 30.37 15.72
CA VAL A 659 -27.37 31.06 16.69
C VAL A 659 -27.36 32.58 16.45
N TYR A 660 -26.20 33.19 16.19
CA TYR A 660 -26.10 34.62 15.88
C TYR A 660 -26.89 35.03 14.64
N THR A 661 -26.78 34.27 13.54
CA THR A 661 -27.51 34.54 12.29
C THR A 661 -29.01 34.30 12.43
N PHE A 662 -29.44 33.28 13.17
CA PHE A 662 -30.85 33.06 13.50
C PHE A 662 -31.45 34.18 14.38
N VAL A 663 -30.77 34.56 15.46
CA VAL A 663 -31.24 35.59 16.40
C VAL A 663 -31.33 36.95 15.70
N THR A 664 -30.21 37.42 15.11
CA THR A 664 -30.12 38.77 14.56
C THR A 664 -30.73 38.90 13.15
N GLY A 665 -30.85 37.79 12.42
CA GLY A 665 -31.42 37.73 11.07
C GLY A 665 -30.54 38.32 9.96
N HIS A 666 -29.33 38.81 10.26
CA HIS A 666 -28.45 39.38 9.24
C HIS A 666 -27.91 38.30 8.30
N SER A 667 -28.07 38.55 6.99
CA SER A 667 -27.53 37.75 5.89
C SER A 667 -27.16 38.70 4.74
N SER A 668 -26.15 38.36 3.94
CA SER A 668 -25.82 39.12 2.74
C SER A 668 -25.48 38.20 1.57
N HIS A 669 -25.80 38.68 0.37
CA HIS A 669 -25.51 38.09 -0.94
C HIS A 669 -24.92 39.15 -1.89
N ALA A 670 -24.39 40.25 -1.35
CA ALA A 670 -23.91 41.37 -2.18
C ALA A 670 -22.61 40.99 -2.93
N TRP A 671 -21.72 40.27 -2.24
CA TRP A 671 -20.50 39.66 -2.78
C TRP A 671 -20.11 38.44 -1.93
N ASP A 672 -20.58 37.25 -2.30
CA ASP A 672 -20.25 35.96 -1.64
C ASP A 672 -19.18 35.15 -2.40
N THR A 673 -18.57 35.72 -3.44
CA THR A 673 -17.52 35.08 -4.26
C THR A 673 -16.35 36.04 -4.53
N ILE A 674 -15.19 35.50 -4.95
CA ILE A 674 -14.09 36.32 -5.50
C ILE A 674 -14.59 37.06 -6.75
N SER A 675 -15.28 36.38 -7.66
CA SER A 675 -15.79 36.96 -8.91
C SER A 675 -16.76 38.14 -8.72
N SER A 676 -17.54 38.18 -7.63
CA SER A 676 -18.43 39.30 -7.31
C SER A 676 -17.71 40.47 -6.65
N LEU A 677 -16.70 40.22 -5.81
CA LEU A 677 -15.80 41.26 -5.31
C LEU A 677 -14.93 41.86 -6.44
N THR A 678 -14.42 41.02 -7.34
CA THR A 678 -13.68 41.42 -8.54
C THR A 678 -14.58 42.22 -9.49
N ALA A 679 -15.83 41.81 -9.71
CA ALA A 679 -16.80 42.59 -10.48
C ALA A 679 -17.11 43.95 -9.82
N LEU A 680 -17.22 44.02 -8.48
CA LEU A 680 -17.35 45.30 -7.77
C LEU A 680 -16.13 46.19 -8.01
N ALA A 681 -14.91 45.65 -7.89
CA ALA A 681 -13.67 46.38 -8.13
C ALA A 681 -13.56 46.89 -9.59
N PHE A 682 -13.88 46.08 -10.60
CA PHE A 682 -13.89 46.50 -12.00
C PHE A 682 -14.94 47.56 -12.33
N ASN A 683 -16.07 47.58 -11.62
CA ASN A 683 -17.13 48.60 -11.78
C ASN A 683 -16.91 49.84 -10.87
N SER A 684 -15.84 49.88 -10.08
CA SER A 684 -15.49 51.01 -9.22
C SER A 684 -14.59 52.01 -9.94
N ARG A 685 -14.69 53.30 -9.61
CA ARG A 685 -13.87 54.36 -10.21
C ARG A 685 -12.37 54.11 -9.92
N PRO A 686 -11.47 54.10 -10.93
CA PRO A 686 -10.04 53.83 -10.72
C PRO A 686 -9.38 54.85 -9.80
N THR A 687 -8.77 54.32 -8.72
CA THR A 687 -8.04 55.05 -7.66
C THR A 687 -6.58 55.33 -8.03
N LYS A 688 -6.00 56.40 -7.47
CA LYS A 688 -4.55 56.65 -7.53
C LYS A 688 -3.74 55.71 -6.64
N VAL A 689 -4.34 55.14 -5.60
CA VAL A 689 -3.68 54.22 -4.64
C VAL A 689 -3.13 52.96 -5.33
N LEU A 690 -3.74 52.56 -6.44
CA LEU A 690 -3.43 51.36 -7.22
C LEU A 690 -2.87 51.66 -8.62
N GLU A 691 -2.51 52.92 -8.92
CA GLU A 691 -2.07 53.35 -10.26
C GLU A 691 -0.80 52.62 -10.75
N ASN A 692 0.02 52.12 -9.82
CA ASN A 692 1.25 51.37 -10.11
C ASN A 692 1.15 49.85 -9.86
N THR A 693 -0.01 49.30 -9.48
CA THR A 693 -0.14 47.88 -9.07
C THR A 693 -0.66 47.01 -10.22
N GLY A 694 0.16 46.83 -11.26
CA GLY A 694 -0.26 46.16 -12.50
C GLY A 694 -0.40 44.63 -12.44
N VAL A 695 0.41 43.94 -11.62
CA VAL A 695 0.42 42.46 -11.50
C VAL A 695 0.58 41.98 -10.04
N ARG A 696 1.21 42.78 -9.17
CA ARG A 696 1.43 42.46 -7.76
C ARG A 696 1.47 43.72 -6.90
N ILE A 697 1.10 43.59 -5.63
CA ILE A 697 1.32 44.58 -4.58
C ILE A 697 2.45 44.09 -3.68
N SER A 698 3.58 44.80 -3.65
CA SER A 698 4.74 44.47 -2.81
C SER A 698 4.90 45.38 -1.59
N GLN A 699 4.13 46.46 -1.51
CA GLN A 699 4.24 47.48 -0.47
C GLN A 699 3.16 47.32 0.61
N THR A 700 3.58 47.07 1.85
CA THR A 700 2.69 46.97 3.02
C THR A 700 1.83 48.23 3.20
N GLU A 701 2.35 49.41 2.84
CA GLU A 701 1.62 50.68 2.91
C GLU A 701 0.41 50.71 1.97
N THR A 702 0.47 50.06 0.79
CA THR A 702 -0.68 49.95 -0.11
C THR A 702 -1.86 49.25 0.57
N PHE A 703 -1.58 48.17 1.32
CA PHE A 703 -2.58 47.42 2.09
C PHE A 703 -3.10 48.13 3.35
N ARG A 704 -2.44 49.19 3.83
CA ARG A 704 -2.91 50.02 4.96
C ARG A 704 -3.98 51.04 4.57
N ASN A 705 -4.13 51.35 3.28
CA ASN A 705 -5.13 52.32 2.85
C ASN A 705 -6.53 51.85 3.23
N LEU A 706 -7.31 52.77 3.80
CA LEU A 706 -8.65 52.50 4.27
C LEU A 706 -9.65 52.53 3.11
N VAL A 707 -10.52 51.54 3.08
CA VAL A 707 -11.48 51.27 2.02
C VAL A 707 -12.83 50.82 2.59
N SER A 708 -13.92 51.17 1.91
CA SER A 708 -15.30 50.80 2.26
C SER A 708 -16.11 50.51 1.00
N VAL A 709 -17.31 49.95 1.14
CA VAL A 709 -18.26 49.87 0.02
C VAL A 709 -19.40 50.85 0.24
N GLN A 710 -19.62 51.75 -0.72
CA GLN A 710 -20.58 52.86 -0.63
C GLN A 710 -21.54 52.84 -1.84
N GLU A 711 -22.73 53.42 -1.70
CA GLU A 711 -23.64 53.66 -2.84
C GLU A 711 -23.40 55.05 -3.43
N VAL A 712 -23.27 55.13 -4.77
CA VAL A 712 -23.13 56.39 -5.50
C VAL A 712 -24.52 56.81 -6.01
N GLU A 713 -25.20 57.67 -5.27
CA GLU A 713 -26.61 58.06 -5.50
C GLU A 713 -26.92 58.49 -6.94
N ALA A 714 -25.98 59.20 -7.58
CA ALA A 714 -26.13 59.71 -8.95
C ALA A 714 -26.25 58.59 -10.00
N GLU A 715 -25.66 57.41 -9.75
CA GLU A 715 -25.62 56.28 -10.69
C GLU A 715 -26.36 55.04 -10.15
N LYS A 716 -26.80 55.05 -8.88
CA LYS A 716 -27.50 53.94 -8.19
C LYS A 716 -26.75 52.61 -8.29
N ARG A 717 -25.41 52.68 -8.21
CA ARG A 717 -24.50 51.54 -8.12
C ARG A 717 -23.69 51.58 -6.83
N LEU A 718 -23.13 50.42 -6.50
CA LEU A 718 -22.17 50.26 -5.42
C LEU A 718 -20.75 50.41 -5.97
N GLU A 719 -19.88 51.04 -5.19
CA GLU A 719 -18.45 51.13 -5.49
C GLU A 719 -17.60 50.80 -4.27
N LEU A 720 -16.43 50.22 -4.52
CA LEU A 720 -15.32 50.11 -3.60
C LEU A 720 -14.60 51.48 -3.54
N VAL A 721 -14.64 52.14 -2.40
CA VAL A 721 -14.16 53.53 -2.22
C VAL A 721 -12.99 53.55 -1.25
N PHE A 722 -11.82 53.95 -1.75
CA PHE A 722 -10.67 54.31 -0.91
C PHE A 722 -10.90 55.71 -0.32
N GLN A 723 -10.62 55.89 0.96
CA GLN A 723 -10.93 57.12 1.71
C GLN A 723 -10.27 58.38 1.12
N GLN A 724 -9.14 58.22 0.41
CA GLN A 724 -8.42 59.32 -0.25
C GLN A 724 -9.13 59.84 -1.52
N ASP A 725 -10.00 59.05 -2.15
CA ASP A 725 -10.72 59.42 -3.37
C ASP A 725 -12.13 59.98 -3.10
N GLU A 726 -12.58 60.04 -1.84
CA GLU A 726 -13.95 60.49 -1.48
C GLU A 726 -14.22 61.95 -1.90
N GLN A 727 -13.21 62.82 -1.79
CA GLN A 727 -13.33 64.26 -2.08
C GLN A 727 -13.34 64.60 -3.58
N GLY A 728 -13.06 63.65 -4.47
CA GLY A 728 -12.88 63.85 -5.91
C GLY A 728 -13.97 63.21 -6.79
N ARG A 729 -15.19 63.02 -6.26
CA ARG A 729 -16.27 62.28 -6.93
C ARG A 729 -17.51 63.17 -7.13
N GLY A 730 -17.54 63.89 -8.25
CA GLY A 730 -18.65 64.76 -8.66
C GLY A 730 -18.92 64.73 -10.17
N PRO A 731 -20.14 65.04 -10.63
CA PRO A 731 -20.63 64.70 -11.98
C PRO A 731 -19.88 65.39 -13.14
N ASP A 732 -19.30 66.57 -12.94
CA ASP A 732 -18.60 67.30 -14.00
C ASP A 732 -17.23 66.69 -14.37
N GLU A 733 -16.55 66.02 -13.44
CA GLU A 733 -15.24 65.41 -13.74
C GLU A 733 -15.35 64.12 -14.56
N ASP A 734 -16.41 63.34 -14.38
CA ASP A 734 -16.65 62.12 -15.15
C ASP A 734 -16.86 62.43 -16.64
N LEU A 735 -17.70 63.43 -16.94
CA LEU A 735 -17.94 63.92 -18.30
C LEU A 735 -16.69 64.53 -18.96
N LYS A 736 -15.67 64.88 -18.18
CA LYS A 736 -14.37 65.37 -18.65
C LYS A 736 -13.43 64.19 -18.93
N ARG A 737 -13.31 63.25 -17.97
CA ARG A 737 -12.48 62.03 -18.05
C ARG A 737 -12.89 61.11 -19.20
N ILE A 738 -14.18 60.98 -19.48
CA ILE A 738 -14.70 60.22 -20.64
C ILE A 738 -14.21 60.81 -21.96
N ARG A 739 -14.26 62.13 -22.14
CA ARG A 739 -13.80 62.83 -23.36
C ARG A 739 -12.30 62.65 -23.59
N ASP A 740 -11.49 62.74 -22.53
CA ASP A 740 -10.04 62.58 -22.65
C ASP A 740 -9.63 61.13 -22.95
N ASN A 741 -10.31 60.12 -22.39
CA ASN A 741 -10.08 58.72 -22.74
C ASN A 741 -10.47 58.43 -24.20
N GLN A 742 -11.59 58.98 -24.69
CA GLN A 742 -11.98 58.89 -26.10
C GLN A 742 -11.01 59.64 -27.04
N ARG A 743 -10.29 60.66 -26.56
CA ARG A 743 -9.18 61.29 -27.31
C ARG A 743 -7.96 60.38 -27.37
N LYS A 744 -7.50 59.86 -26.22
CA LYS A 744 -6.32 58.98 -26.13
C LYS A 744 -6.45 57.71 -26.97
N CYS A 745 -7.65 57.10 -27.00
CA CYS A 745 -7.90 55.91 -27.82
C CYS A 745 -7.80 56.20 -29.33
N ARG A 746 -8.43 57.31 -29.80
CA ARG A 746 -8.36 57.78 -31.19
C ARG A 746 -6.98 58.28 -31.61
N GLN A 747 -6.06 58.51 -30.68
CA GLN A 747 -4.66 58.77 -31.01
C GLN A 747 -3.92 57.46 -31.27
N ARG A 748 -3.90 56.53 -30.29
CA ARG A 748 -3.25 55.22 -30.40
C ARG A 748 -3.66 54.44 -31.66
N GLN A 749 -4.93 54.51 -32.04
CA GLN A 749 -5.43 53.85 -33.25
C GLN A 749 -4.86 54.43 -34.55
N ARG A 750 -4.52 55.73 -34.59
CA ARG A 750 -3.87 56.36 -35.74
C ARG A 750 -2.36 56.14 -35.73
N ASP A 751 -1.74 56.20 -34.56
CA ASP A 751 -0.30 55.92 -34.39
C ASP A 751 0.05 54.50 -34.91
N HIS A 752 -0.79 53.50 -34.61
CA HIS A 752 -0.60 52.12 -35.05
C HIS A 752 -0.90 51.89 -36.55
N VAL A 753 -1.82 52.64 -37.17
CA VAL A 753 -2.06 52.56 -38.62
C VAL A 753 -0.85 53.09 -39.40
N ALA A 754 -0.27 54.23 -38.98
CA ALA A 754 0.95 54.77 -39.60
C ALA A 754 2.16 53.82 -39.46
N GLU A 755 2.26 53.11 -38.33
CA GLU A 755 3.27 52.07 -38.12
C GLU A 755 3.12 50.90 -39.12
N LEU A 756 1.89 50.48 -39.41
CA LEU A 756 1.60 49.40 -40.37
C LEU A 756 1.85 49.83 -41.82
N GLU A 757 1.39 51.02 -42.21
CA GLU A 757 1.64 51.58 -43.56
C GLU A 757 3.13 51.68 -43.86
N THR A 758 3.93 52.11 -42.88
CA THR A 758 5.40 52.19 -42.99
C THR A 758 6.04 50.82 -43.24
N LYS A 759 5.61 49.78 -42.51
CA LYS A 759 6.15 48.41 -42.65
C LYS A 759 5.79 47.78 -44.00
N VAL A 760 4.57 48.02 -44.50
CA VAL A 760 4.13 47.52 -45.81
C VAL A 760 4.99 48.07 -46.95
N ALA A 761 5.37 49.36 -46.89
CA ALA A 761 6.26 49.97 -47.89
C ALA A 761 7.63 49.27 -47.95
N THR A 762 8.28 49.02 -46.80
CA THR A 762 9.57 48.32 -46.75
C THR A 762 9.53 46.89 -47.29
N TYR A 763 8.43 46.15 -47.09
CA TYR A 763 8.31 44.79 -47.63
C TYR A 763 8.09 44.77 -49.15
N ALA A 764 7.45 45.79 -49.73
CA ALA A 764 7.30 45.92 -51.18
C ALA A 764 8.65 46.14 -51.88
N GLU A 765 9.53 46.97 -51.31
CA GLU A 765 10.89 47.19 -51.83
C GLU A 765 11.77 45.93 -51.71
N ALA A 766 11.68 45.20 -50.60
CA ALA A 766 12.40 43.95 -50.41
C ALA A 766 12.01 42.86 -51.43
N ALA A 767 10.71 42.71 -51.72
CA ALA A 767 10.20 41.76 -52.71
C ALA A 767 10.72 42.06 -54.13
N ALA A 768 10.74 43.34 -54.53
CA ALA A 768 11.24 43.75 -55.84
C ALA A 768 12.75 43.47 -56.03
N GLN A 769 13.54 43.53 -54.95
CA GLN A 769 14.97 43.19 -55.01
C GLN A 769 15.23 41.68 -55.09
N ALA A 770 14.33 40.84 -54.59
CA ALA A 770 14.45 39.38 -54.69
C ALA A 770 14.21 38.88 -56.11
N ASP A 771 13.15 39.35 -56.79
CA ASP A 771 12.80 38.95 -58.15
C ASP A 771 13.91 39.23 -59.18
N MET A 772 14.54 40.42 -59.10
CA MET A 772 15.69 40.76 -59.95
C MET A 772 16.91 39.83 -59.75
N ARG A 773 17.12 39.28 -58.55
CA ARG A 773 18.20 38.32 -58.28
C ARG A 773 17.88 36.92 -58.83
N TRP A 774 16.61 36.52 -58.79
CA TRP A 774 16.15 35.25 -59.36
C TRP A 774 16.39 35.20 -60.86
N GLN A 775 15.89 36.19 -61.61
CA GLN A 775 16.00 36.24 -63.07
C GLN A 775 17.46 36.27 -63.56
N ALA A 776 18.35 36.95 -62.83
CA ALA A 776 19.79 36.97 -63.13
C ALA A 776 20.47 35.59 -62.96
N THR A 777 19.94 34.75 -62.08
CA THR A 777 20.46 33.39 -61.81
C THR A 777 19.99 32.39 -62.87
N GLU A 778 18.73 32.50 -63.31
CA GLU A 778 18.14 31.66 -64.36
C GLU A 778 18.85 31.85 -65.73
N GLU A 779 19.14 33.11 -66.10
CA GLU A 779 19.88 33.46 -67.32
C GLU A 779 21.34 32.95 -67.32
N LYS A 780 21.95 32.73 -66.14
CA LYS A 780 23.28 32.10 -65.99
C LYS A 780 23.20 30.59 -66.24
N LEU A 781 22.31 29.90 -65.52
CA LEU A 781 22.10 28.45 -65.64
C LEU A 781 21.76 28.01 -67.07
N ARG A 782 20.97 28.82 -67.80
CA ARG A 782 20.62 28.55 -69.21
C ARG A 782 21.87 28.48 -70.11
N LYS A 783 22.82 29.40 -69.95
CA LYS A 783 24.05 29.47 -70.76
C LYS A 783 25.02 28.33 -70.45
N GLU A 784 25.12 27.93 -69.19
CA GLU A 784 25.96 26.80 -68.77
C GLU A 784 25.41 25.48 -69.32
N ASN A 785 24.08 25.31 -69.37
CA ASN A 785 23.43 24.15 -70.00
C ASN A 785 23.63 24.12 -71.54
N GLU A 786 23.53 25.27 -72.21
CA GLU A 786 23.78 25.39 -73.66
C GLU A 786 25.24 25.06 -74.02
N ALA A 787 26.21 25.47 -73.19
CA ALA A 787 27.62 25.12 -73.38
C ALA A 787 27.90 23.61 -73.20
N LEU A 788 27.27 22.96 -72.22
CA LEU A 788 27.45 21.53 -71.95
C LEU A 788 26.97 20.66 -73.13
N ARG A 789 25.84 21.04 -73.76
CA ARG A 789 25.31 20.37 -74.96
C ARG A 789 26.23 20.51 -76.19
N ALA A 790 26.91 21.65 -76.34
CA ALA A 790 27.86 21.86 -77.44
C ALA A 790 29.10 20.95 -77.35
N LEU A 791 29.58 20.67 -76.13
CA LEU A 791 30.70 19.74 -75.91
C LEU A 791 30.33 18.29 -76.26
N LEU A 792 29.20 17.80 -75.76
CA LEU A 792 28.75 16.42 -76.02
C LEU A 792 28.57 16.13 -77.52
N ALA A 793 28.03 17.09 -78.29
CA ALA A 793 27.84 16.96 -79.74
C ALA A 793 29.15 16.73 -80.54
N SER A 794 30.30 17.11 -79.99
CA SER A 794 31.62 16.90 -80.63
C SER A 794 32.22 15.50 -80.39
N SER A 795 31.64 14.71 -79.48
CA SER A 795 32.23 13.46 -78.97
C SER A 795 31.62 12.17 -79.55
N GLY A 796 30.60 12.26 -80.41
CA GLY A 796 30.07 11.12 -81.17
C GLY A 796 29.30 10.06 -80.38
N LEU A 797 28.94 10.32 -79.12
CA LEU A 797 28.13 9.43 -78.27
C LEU A 797 26.64 9.79 -78.36
N ASN A 798 25.77 8.78 -78.32
CA ASN A 798 24.32 8.97 -78.41
C ASN A 798 23.70 9.21 -77.02
N TYR A 799 22.66 10.04 -76.97
CA TYR A 799 22.26 10.74 -75.74
C TYR A 799 21.48 9.89 -74.71
N ASP A 800 20.95 8.73 -75.09
CA ASP A 800 20.04 7.93 -74.25
C ASP A 800 20.74 6.96 -73.26
N VAL A 801 22.08 6.90 -73.22
CA VAL A 801 22.83 6.05 -72.28
C VAL A 801 24.05 6.80 -71.70
N LEU A 802 23.80 7.70 -70.76
CA LEU A 802 24.81 8.28 -69.87
C LEU A 802 24.20 8.48 -68.48
N GLU A 803 24.63 7.65 -67.52
CA GLU A 803 24.07 7.62 -66.17
C GLU A 803 24.52 8.84 -65.33
N HIS A 804 23.63 9.83 -65.23
CA HIS A 804 23.21 10.62 -64.05
C HIS A 804 24.20 11.16 -62.97
N ASP A 805 25.44 10.68 -62.85
CA ASP A 805 26.31 10.89 -61.67
C ASP A 805 27.39 12.01 -61.84
N THR A 806 27.25 12.83 -62.88
CA THR A 806 28.17 13.97 -63.17
C THR A 806 27.50 15.33 -63.39
N ALA A 807 26.17 15.40 -63.47
CA ALA A 807 25.45 16.67 -63.47
C ALA A 807 25.19 17.19 -62.05
N GLU A 808 24.79 16.29 -61.14
CA GLU A 808 24.28 16.60 -59.80
C GLU A 808 25.33 17.31 -58.91
N LYS A 809 26.59 16.85 -58.97
CA LYS A 809 27.73 17.43 -58.24
C LYS A 809 28.12 18.86 -58.66
N SER A 810 27.61 19.35 -59.80
CA SER A 810 27.75 20.76 -60.19
C SER A 810 26.61 21.65 -59.69
N GLN A 811 25.53 21.05 -59.19
CA GLN A 811 24.30 21.73 -58.81
C GLN A 811 24.19 21.87 -57.28
N GLU A 812 24.70 20.90 -56.50
CA GLU A 812 24.86 21.02 -55.04
C GLU A 812 25.74 22.23 -54.64
N ALA A 813 26.83 22.48 -55.37
CA ALA A 813 27.76 23.59 -55.11
C ALA A 813 27.12 24.99 -55.29
N ILE A 814 26.02 25.09 -56.06
CA ILE A 814 25.27 26.35 -56.25
C ILE A 814 24.17 26.49 -55.17
N LEU A 815 23.71 25.36 -54.62
CA LEU A 815 22.71 25.34 -53.54
C LEU A 815 23.29 25.87 -52.23
N ASP A 816 24.51 25.48 -51.87
CA ASP A 816 25.16 25.90 -50.61
C ASP A 816 25.45 27.42 -50.57
N GLU A 817 25.86 28.00 -51.71
CA GLU A 817 26.11 29.44 -51.87
C GLU A 817 24.82 30.28 -51.84
N THR A 818 23.69 29.73 -52.32
CA THR A 818 22.37 30.38 -52.21
C THR A 818 21.71 30.19 -50.84
N GLN A 819 21.92 29.05 -50.18
CA GLN A 819 21.42 28.78 -48.82
C GLN A 819 22.12 29.68 -47.78
N THR A 820 23.41 29.93 -47.96
CA THR A 820 24.18 30.93 -47.18
C THR A 820 23.69 32.37 -47.39
N SER A 821 23.06 32.67 -48.53
CA SER A 821 22.54 34.00 -48.87
C SER A 821 21.13 34.30 -48.35
N LEU A 822 20.35 33.26 -48.00
CA LEU A 822 18.97 33.40 -47.52
C LEU A 822 18.85 33.55 -45.99
N SER A 823 19.82 33.07 -45.23
CA SER A 823 19.87 33.22 -43.76
C SER A 823 19.90 34.69 -43.32
N PHE A 824 20.47 35.58 -44.13
CA PHE A 824 20.62 37.01 -43.84
C PHE A 824 19.33 37.84 -44.01
N ALA A 825 18.22 37.22 -44.45
CA ALA A 825 16.94 37.90 -44.69
C ALA A 825 15.83 37.57 -43.66
N ALA A 826 16.06 36.60 -42.77
CA ALA A 826 15.05 36.09 -41.86
C ALA A 826 14.80 36.99 -40.62
N ASP A 827 15.80 37.75 -40.17
CA ASP A 827 15.77 38.50 -38.91
C ASP A 827 14.94 39.82 -38.94
N THR A 828 14.22 40.10 -40.03
CA THR A 828 13.60 41.42 -40.28
C THR A 828 12.06 41.44 -40.36
N VAL A 829 11.35 40.44 -39.82
CA VAL A 829 9.86 40.42 -39.80
C VAL A 829 9.27 40.07 -38.43
N PRO A 830 8.67 41.02 -37.69
CA PRO A 830 7.97 40.74 -36.43
C PRO A 830 6.50 40.32 -36.66
N THR A 831 6.12 39.13 -36.20
CA THR A 831 4.77 38.56 -36.36
C THR A 831 3.82 38.90 -35.21
N THR A 832 2.78 39.69 -35.50
CA THR A 832 1.65 39.94 -34.58
C THR A 832 0.28 39.76 -35.25
N LEU A 833 -0.57 38.94 -34.61
CA LEU A 833 -2.00 38.67 -34.89
C LEU A 833 -2.38 37.90 -36.19
N LYS A 834 -2.32 36.57 -36.07
CA LYS A 834 -3.43 35.60 -36.27
C LYS A 834 -4.44 35.80 -37.42
N LEU A 835 -4.61 34.75 -38.24
CA LEU A 835 -5.85 33.92 -38.25
C LEU A 835 -5.63 32.56 -38.96
N HIS A 836 -6.62 31.67 -38.94
CA HIS A 836 -6.50 30.27 -39.39
C HIS A 836 -6.45 30.05 -40.91
N ALA A 837 -5.47 29.27 -41.34
CA ALA A 837 -5.61 28.17 -42.32
C ALA A 837 -4.53 27.12 -41.98
N GLY A 838 -4.61 25.89 -42.50
CA GLY A 838 -3.63 24.85 -42.21
C GLY A 838 -3.36 23.91 -43.39
N THR A 839 -2.13 23.38 -43.46
CA THR A 839 -1.69 22.34 -44.39
C THR A 839 -0.42 21.64 -43.88
N PHE A 840 -0.30 20.34 -44.15
CA PHE A 840 0.97 19.56 -44.17
C PHE A 840 1.76 19.91 -45.46
N PRO A 841 3.09 19.64 -45.62
CA PRO A 841 3.86 18.43 -45.25
C PRO A 841 5.16 18.73 -44.44
N LEU A 842 5.98 17.78 -43.91
CA LEU A 842 6.76 16.68 -44.52
C LEU A 842 7.62 17.19 -45.71
N GLN A 843 8.92 16.87 -45.89
CA GLN A 843 9.66 15.67 -45.49
C GLN A 843 11.22 15.90 -45.48
N LEU A 844 11.96 14.99 -44.84
CA LEU A 844 13.42 14.71 -45.01
C LEU A 844 13.72 14.13 -46.43
N PRO A 845 14.97 14.03 -46.98
CA PRO A 845 16.22 13.50 -46.36
C PRO A 845 17.48 14.35 -46.71
N ASN A 846 18.77 13.96 -46.63
CA ASN A 846 19.52 12.69 -46.84
C ASN A 846 20.91 12.79 -46.08
N VAL A 847 21.95 11.94 -46.12
CA VAL A 847 22.42 10.79 -46.94
C VAL A 847 23.10 9.74 -46.01
N ILE A 848 23.33 8.49 -46.47
CA ILE A 848 24.17 7.45 -45.83
C ILE A 848 25.24 6.94 -46.81
N PRO A 849 26.49 6.67 -46.34
CA PRO A 849 27.25 5.50 -46.83
C PRO A 849 27.77 4.61 -45.65
N SER A 850 28.05 3.30 -45.77
CA SER A 850 27.93 2.34 -46.89
C SER A 850 28.20 0.86 -46.43
N PHE A 851 27.99 -0.13 -47.33
CA PHE A 851 28.30 -1.58 -47.25
C PHE A 851 27.42 -2.49 -46.35
N GLY A 852 27.03 -3.72 -46.73
CA GLY A 852 27.06 -4.39 -48.06
C GLY A 852 26.80 -5.93 -48.04
N PHE A 853 26.21 -6.49 -49.12
CA PHE A 853 26.03 -7.96 -49.46
C PHE A 853 25.08 -8.81 -48.54
N SER A 854 24.38 -9.89 -48.97
CA SER A 854 23.96 -10.42 -50.31
C SER A 854 22.93 -11.59 -50.22
N ALA A 855 21.91 -11.63 -51.12
CA ALA A 855 21.11 -12.78 -51.65
C ALA A 855 20.40 -13.78 -50.67
N THR A 856 19.38 -14.62 -51.00
CA THR A 856 18.66 -14.99 -52.27
C THR A 856 17.16 -15.37 -51.98
N ILE A 857 16.42 -15.94 -52.95
CA ILE A 857 14.92 -16.19 -53.00
C ILE A 857 14.63 -17.65 -53.51
N PRO A 858 13.37 -18.17 -53.79
CA PRO A 858 11.96 -17.89 -53.35
C PRO A 858 11.01 -19.14 -53.14
N GLY A 859 9.76 -18.91 -52.67
CA GLY A 859 8.51 -19.62 -53.12
C GLY A 859 7.87 -20.73 -52.24
N VAL A 860 6.63 -21.25 -52.47
CA VAL A 860 5.47 -20.89 -53.35
C VAL A 860 4.22 -21.78 -53.03
N ALA A 861 2.97 -21.29 -53.20
CA ALA A 861 1.66 -22.02 -53.33
C ALA A 861 1.14 -22.92 -52.16
N ASP A 862 -0.05 -23.58 -52.13
CA ASP A 862 -1.49 -23.34 -52.51
C ASP A 862 -2.34 -24.59 -52.07
N THR A 863 -3.68 -24.75 -52.04
CA THR A 863 -4.96 -23.98 -51.84
C THR A 863 -6.13 -25.01 -51.59
N GLY A 864 -7.34 -24.63 -51.12
CA GLY A 864 -8.54 -25.50 -51.22
C GLY A 864 -9.77 -25.24 -50.28
N LEU A 865 -11.00 -25.34 -50.82
CA LEU A 865 -12.34 -25.25 -50.17
C LEU A 865 -13.29 -26.33 -50.78
N PRO A 866 -14.37 -26.84 -50.12
CA PRO A 866 -15.70 -26.18 -50.11
C PRO A 866 -16.68 -26.54 -48.92
N ALA A 867 -17.97 -26.14 -49.02
CA ALA A 867 -19.10 -26.37 -48.08
C ALA A 867 -20.38 -26.85 -48.87
N PRO A 868 -21.70 -26.63 -48.52
CA PRO A 868 -22.45 -26.27 -47.28
C PRO A 868 -23.84 -27.01 -47.07
N SER A 869 -24.62 -26.69 -46.01
CA SER A 869 -26.13 -26.77 -45.90
C SER A 869 -26.60 -26.26 -44.49
N SER A 870 -27.53 -25.31 -44.22
CA SER A 870 -28.95 -24.99 -44.61
C SER A 870 -30.02 -25.60 -43.67
N VAL A 871 -31.12 -24.97 -43.15
CA VAL A 871 -31.78 -23.63 -43.26
C VAL A 871 -32.82 -23.43 -42.09
N GLY A 872 -33.51 -22.27 -41.87
CA GLY A 872 -34.47 -22.17 -40.70
C GLY A 872 -35.38 -20.93 -40.37
N PHE A 873 -35.85 -20.09 -41.31
CA PHE A 873 -37.15 -19.32 -41.35
C PHE A 873 -37.87 -18.76 -40.06
N THR A 874 -37.99 -17.43 -39.78
CA THR A 874 -38.97 -16.35 -40.24
C THR A 874 -40.35 -16.27 -39.48
N PRO A 875 -41.25 -15.23 -39.59
CA PRO A 875 -41.31 -14.02 -40.47
C PRO A 875 -41.72 -12.66 -39.78
N SER A 876 -41.96 -11.60 -40.58
CA SER A 876 -42.47 -10.25 -40.21
C SER A 876 -43.85 -9.92 -40.85
N PRO A 877 -44.39 -8.68 -40.73
CA PRO A 877 -44.35 -7.74 -41.88
C PRO A 877 -44.28 -6.23 -41.51
N SER A 878 -44.54 -5.34 -42.48
CA SER A 878 -44.14 -3.92 -42.51
C SER A 878 -45.26 -2.93 -42.91
N THR A 879 -44.89 -1.64 -42.99
CA THR A 879 -45.54 -0.59 -43.80
C THR A 879 -44.46 0.28 -44.48
N ASN A 880 -44.81 1.04 -45.52
CA ASN A 880 -43.87 1.81 -46.36
C ASN A 880 -44.60 2.97 -47.09
N LEU A 881 -43.88 4.01 -47.54
CA LEU A 881 -44.31 4.84 -48.68
C LEU A 881 -43.13 5.49 -49.44
N ASP A 882 -43.15 5.34 -50.76
CA ASP A 882 -42.23 5.93 -51.76
C ASP A 882 -42.70 7.37 -52.16
N THR A 883 -42.21 8.12 -53.17
CA THR A 883 -41.68 7.73 -54.50
C THR A 883 -40.95 8.87 -55.24
N CYS A 884 -40.13 8.45 -56.22
CA CYS A 884 -39.73 9.10 -57.50
C CYS A 884 -38.27 9.60 -57.65
N LEU A 885 -37.58 9.37 -58.79
CA LEU A 885 -37.71 8.32 -59.84
C LEU A 885 -36.48 8.34 -60.82
N ASN A 886 -36.47 7.37 -61.74
CA ASN A 886 -35.76 7.29 -63.03
C ASN A 886 -34.27 6.85 -63.09
N PHE A 887 -34.05 5.93 -64.05
CA PHE A 887 -32.85 5.18 -64.42
C PHE A 887 -32.50 5.50 -65.92
N PRO A 888 -31.29 5.17 -66.43
CA PRO A 888 -31.08 3.83 -67.03
C PRO A 888 -29.74 3.15 -66.67
N VAL A 889 -29.80 1.81 -66.66
CA VAL A 889 -28.74 0.85 -66.30
C VAL A 889 -27.71 0.64 -67.42
N SER A 890 -26.46 0.34 -67.07
CA SER A 890 -25.57 -0.55 -67.84
C SER A 890 -24.56 -1.24 -66.91
N ASN A 891 -24.51 -2.57 -66.96
CA ASN A 891 -23.79 -3.41 -65.98
C ASN A 891 -22.28 -3.44 -66.21
N LEU A 892 -21.51 -3.64 -65.12
CA LEU A 892 -20.73 -4.87 -64.92
C LEU A 892 -20.30 -5.04 -63.44
N TYR A 893 -20.03 -6.29 -63.03
CA TYR A 893 -19.55 -6.65 -61.68
C TYR A 893 -18.07 -6.23 -61.50
N GLY A 894 -17.52 -6.02 -60.30
CA GLY A 894 -18.01 -6.37 -58.94
C GLY A 894 -17.52 -5.42 -57.83
N PRO A 895 -17.61 -5.80 -56.53
CA PRO A 895 -17.87 -4.83 -55.45
C PRO A 895 -16.67 -4.42 -54.57
N THR A 896 -16.94 -3.42 -53.71
CA THR A 896 -16.19 -2.98 -52.51
C THR A 896 -14.75 -2.47 -52.78
N VAL A 897 -14.52 -1.16 -52.87
CA VAL A 897 -14.50 -0.17 -51.75
C VAL A 897 -13.38 -0.52 -50.77
N LEU A 898 -12.15 -0.03 -50.99
CA LEU A 898 -11.65 1.34 -50.77
C LEU A 898 -11.55 1.68 -49.27
N GLU A 899 -10.33 1.76 -48.71
CA GLU A 899 -9.55 3.00 -48.44
C GLU A 899 -9.77 3.52 -47.00
N ARG A 900 -8.79 4.09 -46.27
CA ARG A 900 -7.33 4.29 -46.39
C ARG A 900 -6.77 4.25 -44.94
N GLU A 901 -5.57 3.75 -44.63
CA GLU A 901 -4.25 4.41 -44.76
C GLU A 901 -4.17 5.81 -44.09
N SER A 902 -3.12 6.19 -43.34
CA SER A 902 -1.87 5.47 -42.98
C SER A 902 -0.99 6.28 -42.01
N GLN A 903 -0.26 5.59 -41.10
CA GLN A 903 1.18 5.84 -40.76
C GLN A 903 1.60 7.18 -40.08
N THR A 904 2.75 7.36 -39.40
CA THR A 904 3.80 6.47 -38.82
C THR A 904 4.75 7.26 -37.87
N ARG A 905 5.31 6.57 -36.84
CA ARG A 905 6.58 6.71 -36.04
C ARG A 905 7.42 8.03 -36.04
N LEU A 906 8.01 8.52 -34.93
CA LEU A 906 8.89 7.97 -33.83
C LEU A 906 10.43 8.03 -34.10
N LEU A 907 11.19 8.50 -33.09
CA LEU A 907 12.64 8.25 -32.76
C LEU A 907 13.75 8.99 -33.56
N GLU A 908 15.00 9.25 -33.06
CA GLU A 908 15.61 9.50 -31.70
C GLU A 908 17.12 9.88 -31.82
N LEU A 909 17.83 10.17 -30.69
CA LEU A 909 19.31 10.32 -30.47
C LEU A 909 19.96 11.69 -30.84
N SER A 910 20.91 12.35 -30.12
CA SER A 910 21.93 12.06 -29.04
C SER A 910 23.37 11.76 -29.55
N PRO A 911 24.48 12.00 -28.80
CA PRO A 911 24.80 12.92 -27.65
C PRO A 911 26.18 13.67 -27.77
N LEU A 912 26.64 14.45 -26.74
CA LEU A 912 28.02 14.38 -26.13
C LEU A 912 28.46 15.52 -25.14
N ALA A 913 28.96 15.09 -23.97
CA ALA A 913 30.10 15.57 -23.12
C ALA A 913 30.43 17.06 -22.80
N ASN A 914 30.49 17.37 -21.48
CA ASN A 914 31.66 17.91 -20.74
C ASN A 914 31.39 17.78 -19.21
N GLN A 915 32.28 17.25 -18.36
CA GLN A 915 33.57 17.75 -17.83
C GLN A 915 33.48 18.94 -16.85
N SER A 916 34.38 18.94 -15.86
CA SER A 916 34.30 19.69 -14.60
C SER A 916 35.39 20.76 -14.45
N THR A 917 35.12 21.86 -13.72
CA THR A 917 35.81 22.23 -12.45
C THR A 917 35.44 23.63 -11.90
N THR A 918 35.35 23.72 -10.57
CA THR A 918 35.65 24.87 -9.65
C THR A 918 35.19 26.31 -9.94
N GLY A 919 34.45 26.90 -8.96
CA GLY A 919 34.86 28.18 -8.34
C GLY A 919 33.82 29.31 -8.17
N GLY A 920 33.48 29.67 -6.92
CA GLY A 920 33.16 31.06 -6.52
C GLY A 920 31.70 31.45 -6.16
N ASP A 921 31.52 31.83 -4.90
CA ASP A 921 30.71 32.95 -4.37
C ASP A 921 29.19 33.13 -4.71
N ILE A 922 28.37 32.49 -3.88
CA ILE A 922 27.36 33.13 -2.98
C ILE A 922 26.64 34.41 -3.47
N THR A 923 25.32 34.34 -3.74
CA THR A 923 24.32 35.18 -3.03
C THR A 923 22.88 34.63 -3.12
N ILE A 924 21.97 35.19 -2.31
CA ILE A 924 20.57 34.72 -2.11
C ILE A 924 19.58 35.65 -2.86
N GLY A 925 18.55 35.09 -3.51
CA GLY A 925 17.47 35.87 -4.13
C GLY A 925 16.13 35.10 -4.18
N LEU A 926 15.05 35.72 -3.67
CA LEU A 926 13.69 35.16 -3.66
C LEU A 926 13.04 35.21 -5.06
N LEU A 927 11.98 34.40 -5.29
CA LEU A 927 10.60 34.92 -5.51
C LEU A 927 9.52 33.82 -5.64
N ASP A 928 8.27 34.22 -5.36
CA ASP A 928 7.04 33.40 -5.25
C ASP A 928 6.20 33.33 -6.55
N PRO A 929 5.24 32.37 -6.66
CA PRO A 929 4.39 32.17 -7.85
C PRO A 929 3.22 33.17 -7.96
N ILE A 930 2.60 33.25 -9.15
CA ILE A 930 1.50 34.18 -9.46
C ILE A 930 0.39 33.52 -10.30
N LEU A 931 -0.87 33.86 -9.97
CA LEU A 931 -2.14 33.65 -10.68
C LEU A 931 -2.73 32.24 -10.83
N GLN A 932 -3.68 31.94 -9.93
CA GLN A 932 -4.99 31.41 -10.32
C GLN A 932 -5.92 32.59 -10.71
N ASP A 933 -6.83 32.42 -11.66
CA ASP A 933 -8.22 32.89 -11.51
C ASP A 933 -9.18 32.06 -12.40
N THR A 934 -10.49 32.32 -12.34
CA THR A 934 -11.53 31.30 -12.56
C THR A 934 -12.74 31.76 -13.38
N THR A 935 -13.37 30.77 -14.03
CA THR A 935 -14.77 30.75 -14.53
C THR A 935 -15.20 31.77 -15.60
N LEU A 936 -15.37 31.27 -16.83
CA LEU A 936 -16.64 31.35 -17.56
C LEU A 936 -16.74 30.25 -18.64
N CYS A 937 -17.97 29.89 -19.02
CA CYS A 937 -18.34 28.88 -20.04
C CYS A 937 -18.21 27.38 -19.72
N ALA A 938 -19.16 26.87 -18.92
CA ALA A 938 -19.99 25.78 -19.44
C ALA A 938 -21.09 26.41 -20.33
N VAL A 939 -21.60 25.80 -21.42
CA VAL A 939 -21.56 24.39 -21.82
C VAL A 939 -21.09 24.25 -23.28
N ALA A 940 -20.04 23.49 -23.51
CA ALA A 940 -19.73 22.84 -24.78
C ALA A 940 -19.06 21.49 -24.46
N ILE A 941 -19.70 20.38 -24.84
CA ILE A 941 -19.22 19.02 -24.51
C ILE A 941 -18.43 18.46 -25.70
N ARG A 942 -17.28 17.82 -25.40
CA ARG A 942 -16.18 17.38 -26.30
C ARG A 942 -15.17 18.50 -26.65
N ILE A 943 -13.93 18.07 -26.92
CA ILE A 943 -12.74 18.88 -27.26
C ILE A 943 -12.11 19.68 -26.09
N ILE A 944 -11.99 19.06 -24.91
CA ILE A 944 -10.74 19.10 -24.12
C ILE A 944 -10.54 17.68 -23.56
N HIS A 945 -9.54 16.94 -24.07
CA HIS A 945 -9.08 15.69 -23.45
C HIS A 945 -7.60 15.39 -23.82
N HIS A 946 -6.78 16.44 -23.85
CA HIS A 946 -5.32 16.44 -23.94
C HIS A 946 -4.82 17.74 -23.28
N CYS A 947 -3.54 17.80 -22.89
CA CYS A 947 -2.93 18.94 -22.18
C CYS A 947 -3.47 19.20 -20.75
N ALA A 948 -3.62 18.14 -19.96
CA ALA A 948 -2.91 18.13 -18.68
C ALA A 948 -1.47 17.65 -18.95
N PRO A 949 -0.46 17.97 -18.11
CA PRO A 949 0.79 17.19 -18.13
C PRO A 949 0.46 15.71 -17.84
N HIS A 950 1.16 14.79 -18.50
CA HIS A 950 0.96 13.37 -18.25
C HIS A 950 1.67 12.97 -16.96
N ASP A 951 0.96 12.34 -16.01
CA ASP A 951 1.63 11.65 -14.89
C ASP A 951 2.57 10.52 -15.39
N HIS A 952 2.29 9.99 -16.59
CA HIS A 952 3.07 8.95 -17.26
C HIS A 952 4.54 9.32 -17.55
N ASP A 953 4.91 10.61 -17.59
CA ASP A 953 6.29 11.04 -17.83
C ASP A 953 7.26 10.38 -16.82
N LYS A 954 6.83 10.22 -15.56
CA LYS A 954 7.61 9.56 -14.49
C LYS A 954 7.58 8.03 -14.56
N GLU A 955 6.47 7.45 -14.98
CA GLU A 955 6.33 6.01 -15.11
C GLU A 955 7.16 5.50 -16.30
N GLU A 956 7.26 6.30 -17.38
CA GLU A 956 8.21 6.08 -18.48
C GLU A 956 9.66 6.30 -18.04
N GLU A 957 9.99 7.37 -17.30
CA GLU A 957 11.34 7.61 -16.74
C GLU A 957 11.86 6.42 -15.91
N ILE A 958 11.04 5.88 -15.00
CA ILE A 958 11.40 4.71 -14.18
C ILE A 958 11.64 3.48 -15.07
N ALA A 959 10.76 3.21 -16.05
CA ALA A 959 10.91 2.05 -16.92
C ALA A 959 12.15 2.17 -17.84
N LEU A 960 12.48 3.37 -18.32
CA LEU A 960 13.71 3.63 -19.08
C LEU A 960 14.96 3.37 -18.23
N ALA A 961 14.97 3.84 -16.98
CA ALA A 961 16.09 3.62 -16.05
C ALA A 961 16.32 2.13 -15.73
N PHE A 962 15.27 1.32 -15.69
CA PHE A 962 15.34 -0.13 -15.48
C PHE A 962 15.42 -0.97 -16.76
N GLY A 963 15.73 -0.34 -17.91
CA GLY A 963 16.18 -1.04 -19.12
C GLY A 963 15.07 -1.44 -20.11
N TYR A 964 13.88 -0.85 -20.04
CA TYR A 964 12.94 -0.88 -21.17
C TYR A 964 13.38 0.11 -22.22
N SER A 965 13.27 -0.23 -23.52
CA SER A 965 13.55 0.75 -24.56
C SER A 965 12.34 1.66 -24.77
N ALA A 966 12.57 2.93 -25.10
CA ALA A 966 11.50 3.87 -25.41
C ALA A 966 10.68 3.45 -26.65
N LYS A 967 11.18 2.50 -27.46
CA LYS A 967 10.46 1.83 -28.56
C LYS A 967 9.52 0.73 -28.06
N ASP A 968 9.90 -0.01 -27.02
CA ASP A 968 9.06 -1.04 -26.41
C ASP A 968 7.90 -0.40 -25.64
N LEU A 969 8.18 0.66 -24.86
CA LEU A 969 7.17 1.39 -24.10
C LEU A 969 6.13 2.04 -25.03
N ARG A 970 6.56 2.69 -26.11
CA ARG A 970 5.67 3.22 -27.17
C ARG A 970 5.02 2.13 -28.07
N ALA A 971 5.18 0.84 -27.73
CA ALA A 971 4.47 -0.29 -28.34
C ALA A 971 3.49 -0.99 -27.37
N LEU A 972 3.27 -0.42 -26.18
CA LEU A 972 2.30 -0.86 -25.19
C LEU A 972 1.07 0.07 -25.14
N PRO A 973 -0.10 -0.41 -24.69
CA PRO A 973 -1.24 0.45 -24.38
C PRO A 973 -1.02 1.29 -23.11
N ASP A 974 -1.72 2.41 -23.03
CA ASP A 974 -1.83 3.23 -21.81
C ASP A 974 -2.12 2.36 -20.57
N LYS A 975 -1.35 2.55 -19.49
CA LYS A 975 -1.47 1.81 -18.21
C LYS A 975 -1.12 0.31 -18.26
N ALA A 976 -0.40 -0.16 -19.29
CA ALA A 976 0.34 -1.41 -19.20
C ALA A 976 1.62 -1.26 -18.35
N ASN A 977 2.31 -0.12 -18.51
CA ASN A 977 3.34 0.34 -17.57
C ASN A 977 2.66 1.01 -16.36
N LEU A 978 3.18 0.75 -15.15
CA LEU A 978 2.72 1.31 -13.87
C LEU A 978 3.88 1.91 -13.05
N GLY A 979 5.11 1.98 -13.58
CA GLY A 979 6.26 2.52 -12.84
C GLY A 979 6.73 1.67 -11.63
N LEU A 980 6.33 0.40 -11.56
CA LEU A 980 6.62 -0.52 -10.44
C LEU A 980 7.69 -1.59 -10.76
N SER A 981 8.32 -1.51 -11.94
CA SER A 981 9.38 -2.44 -12.36
C SER A 981 10.74 -2.07 -11.74
N CYS A 982 11.60 -3.07 -11.52
CA CYS A 982 13.01 -2.89 -11.11
C CYS A 982 14.04 -3.50 -12.08
N GLY A 983 13.60 -4.03 -13.23
CA GLY A 983 14.47 -4.45 -14.32
C GLY A 983 13.65 -5.00 -15.49
N ASN A 984 14.23 -5.14 -16.68
CA ASN A 984 13.55 -5.71 -17.84
C ASN A 984 13.92 -7.21 -18.03
N PRO A 985 13.22 -8.18 -17.41
CA PRO A 985 13.55 -9.60 -17.57
C PRO A 985 13.41 -10.07 -19.02
N VAL A 986 12.45 -9.48 -19.77
CA VAL A 986 12.22 -9.78 -21.19
C VAL A 986 13.44 -9.44 -22.05
N ALA A 987 14.34 -8.55 -21.63
CA ALA A 987 15.58 -8.24 -22.35
C ALA A 987 16.57 -9.42 -22.37
N TYR A 988 16.87 -10.01 -21.21
CA TYR A 988 17.91 -11.05 -21.05
C TYR A 988 17.37 -12.49 -20.95
N ALA A 989 16.05 -12.69 -20.84
CA ALA A 989 15.38 -13.99 -20.89
C ALA A 989 15.57 -14.80 -22.20
N ASN A 990 16.29 -14.29 -23.20
CA ASN A 990 16.66 -14.98 -24.45
C ASN A 990 15.46 -15.65 -25.17
N ILE A 991 14.32 -14.97 -25.18
CA ILE A 991 13.03 -15.48 -25.66
C ILE A 991 13.08 -15.76 -27.18
N LYS A 992 12.63 -16.96 -27.58
CA LYS A 992 12.62 -17.45 -28.96
C LYS A 992 11.19 -17.61 -29.49
N GLN A 993 11.06 -17.66 -30.81
CA GLN A 993 9.78 -17.95 -31.45
C GLN A 993 9.30 -19.37 -31.13
N GLY A 994 7.99 -19.53 -30.90
CA GLY A 994 7.36 -20.79 -30.55
C GLY A 994 7.45 -21.21 -29.07
N GLU A 995 8.16 -20.45 -28.22
CA GLU A 995 8.26 -20.77 -26.79
C GLU A 995 6.97 -20.45 -26.01
N THR A 996 6.70 -21.22 -24.95
CA THR A 996 5.73 -20.90 -23.91
C THR A 996 6.44 -20.21 -22.74
N ILE A 997 6.05 -18.97 -22.48
CA ILE A 997 6.59 -18.09 -21.43
C ILE A 997 5.53 -17.89 -20.34
N VAL A 998 5.94 -17.93 -19.08
CA VAL A 998 5.11 -17.51 -17.94
C VAL A 998 5.76 -16.33 -17.22
N ASP A 999 4.97 -15.32 -16.89
CA ASP A 999 5.34 -14.14 -16.13
C ASP A 999 4.71 -14.18 -14.73
N LEU A 1000 5.53 -14.02 -13.70
CA LEU A 1000 5.10 -14.07 -12.29
C LEU A 1000 5.03 -12.66 -11.71
N GLY A 1001 3.82 -12.24 -11.32
CA GLY A 1001 3.53 -10.89 -10.84
C GLY A 1001 3.13 -9.92 -11.96
N SER A 1002 2.44 -10.42 -13.00
CA SER A 1002 2.32 -9.74 -14.29
C SER A 1002 1.59 -8.37 -14.28
N GLY A 1003 0.82 -8.03 -13.24
CA GLY A 1003 0.25 -6.68 -13.06
C GLY A 1003 -0.55 -6.17 -14.25
N GLY A 1004 -0.20 -4.99 -14.78
CA GLY A 1004 -0.78 -4.41 -15.99
C GLY A 1004 -0.43 -5.12 -17.31
N GLY A 1005 0.43 -6.17 -17.26
CA GLY A 1005 0.78 -7.04 -18.37
C GLY A 1005 2.02 -6.62 -19.18
N ILE A 1006 2.79 -5.61 -18.76
CA ILE A 1006 3.95 -5.07 -19.51
C ILE A 1006 4.88 -6.17 -20.06
N ASP A 1007 5.40 -7.04 -19.20
CA ASP A 1007 6.35 -8.07 -19.62
C ASP A 1007 5.70 -9.19 -20.43
N VAL A 1008 4.45 -9.58 -20.12
CA VAL A 1008 3.65 -10.51 -20.94
C VAL A 1008 3.48 -10.00 -22.37
N LEU A 1009 3.14 -8.72 -22.54
CA LEU A 1009 2.89 -8.11 -23.85
C LEU A 1009 4.16 -8.02 -24.70
N LEU A 1010 5.32 -7.74 -24.08
CA LEU A 1010 6.61 -7.74 -24.77
C LEU A 1010 7.10 -9.17 -25.08
N ALA A 1011 6.90 -10.12 -24.15
CA ALA A 1011 7.19 -11.55 -24.39
C ALA A 1011 6.33 -12.12 -25.53
N ALA A 1012 5.03 -11.82 -25.55
CA ALA A 1012 4.10 -12.21 -26.61
C ALA A 1012 4.55 -11.76 -28.01
N ARG A 1013 5.11 -10.54 -28.13
CA ARG A 1013 5.70 -10.04 -29.38
C ARG A 1013 6.98 -10.80 -29.77
N LYS A 1014 7.79 -11.27 -28.81
CA LYS A 1014 9.04 -12.03 -29.07
C LYS A 1014 8.80 -13.50 -29.44
N VAL A 1015 7.84 -14.18 -28.80
CA VAL A 1015 7.52 -15.58 -29.12
C VAL A 1015 6.78 -15.78 -30.44
N GLY A 1016 6.22 -14.72 -31.03
CA GLY A 1016 5.48 -14.79 -32.28
C GLY A 1016 4.15 -15.56 -32.17
N PRO A 1017 3.40 -15.70 -33.28
CA PRO A 1017 2.04 -16.23 -33.26
C PRO A 1017 1.94 -17.71 -32.85
N GLU A 1018 3.00 -18.50 -33.08
CA GLU A 1018 3.06 -19.93 -32.72
C GLU A 1018 3.46 -20.18 -31.25
N GLY A 1019 4.03 -19.17 -30.58
CA GLY A 1019 4.39 -19.23 -29.17
C GLY A 1019 3.30 -18.63 -28.28
N LYS A 1020 3.52 -18.63 -26.95
CA LYS A 1020 2.51 -18.16 -25.98
C LYS A 1020 3.15 -17.45 -24.79
N ALA A 1021 2.56 -16.33 -24.35
CA ALA A 1021 2.92 -15.68 -23.09
C ALA A 1021 1.76 -15.76 -22.10
N ILE A 1022 2.02 -16.05 -20.83
CA ILE A 1022 1.00 -16.22 -19.78
C ILE A 1022 1.34 -15.40 -18.55
N GLY A 1023 0.51 -14.42 -18.20
CA GLY A 1023 0.63 -13.68 -16.94
C GLY A 1023 -0.04 -14.39 -15.77
N ILE A 1024 0.66 -14.49 -14.65
CA ILE A 1024 0.11 -14.89 -13.35
C ILE A 1024 0.06 -13.64 -12.45
N ASP A 1025 -1.10 -13.40 -11.85
CA ASP A 1025 -1.29 -12.37 -10.82
C ASP A 1025 -2.36 -12.83 -9.82
N MET A 1026 -2.23 -12.45 -8.55
CA MET A 1026 -3.20 -12.84 -7.52
C MET A 1026 -4.43 -11.92 -7.46
N THR A 1027 -4.42 -10.80 -8.18
CA THR A 1027 -5.44 -9.75 -8.12
C THR A 1027 -6.28 -9.69 -9.40
N LYS A 1028 -7.58 -9.88 -9.23
CA LYS A 1028 -8.55 -9.87 -10.34
C LYS A 1028 -8.51 -8.57 -11.17
N ASP A 1029 -8.32 -7.42 -10.51
CA ASP A 1029 -8.31 -6.12 -11.19
C ASP A 1029 -7.10 -5.94 -12.11
N MET A 1030 -5.93 -6.51 -11.75
CA MET A 1030 -4.76 -6.55 -12.64
C MET A 1030 -4.97 -7.53 -13.80
N ILE A 1031 -5.47 -8.73 -13.52
CA ILE A 1031 -5.82 -9.74 -14.54
C ILE A 1031 -6.80 -9.16 -15.58
N ASP A 1032 -7.83 -8.42 -15.14
CA ASP A 1032 -8.81 -7.81 -16.05
C ASP A 1032 -8.31 -6.48 -16.68
N LEU A 1033 -7.24 -5.85 -16.16
CA LEU A 1033 -6.49 -4.79 -16.85
C LEU A 1033 -5.60 -5.36 -17.94
N ALA A 1034 -4.79 -6.37 -17.63
CA ALA A 1034 -3.83 -6.98 -18.56
C ALA A 1034 -4.53 -7.63 -19.77
N LYS A 1035 -5.71 -8.24 -19.59
CA LYS A 1035 -6.56 -8.72 -20.70
C LYS A 1035 -6.95 -7.58 -21.66
N ARG A 1036 -7.46 -6.46 -21.13
CA ARG A 1036 -7.82 -5.28 -21.94
C ARG A 1036 -6.60 -4.68 -22.64
N ASN A 1037 -5.43 -4.73 -22.01
CA ASN A 1037 -4.19 -4.29 -22.62
C ASN A 1037 -3.74 -5.24 -23.75
N ALA A 1038 -3.91 -6.56 -23.61
CA ALA A 1038 -3.65 -7.51 -24.70
C ALA A 1038 -4.62 -7.36 -25.88
N GLU A 1039 -5.91 -7.15 -25.60
CA GLU A 1039 -6.94 -6.82 -26.60
C GLU A 1039 -6.56 -5.52 -27.36
N ALA A 1040 -6.20 -4.46 -26.64
CA ALA A 1040 -5.77 -3.19 -27.22
C ALA A 1040 -4.44 -3.28 -27.98
N ALA A 1041 -3.53 -4.17 -27.57
CA ALA A 1041 -2.26 -4.44 -28.26
C ALA A 1041 -2.40 -5.34 -29.49
N GLY A 1042 -3.60 -5.93 -29.72
CA GLY A 1042 -3.89 -6.85 -30.82
C GLY A 1042 -3.23 -8.23 -30.68
N LEU A 1043 -2.95 -8.69 -29.46
CA LEU A 1043 -2.19 -9.91 -29.19
C LEU A 1043 -3.12 -11.08 -28.83
N SER A 1044 -3.26 -12.04 -29.73
CA SER A 1044 -4.07 -13.26 -29.54
C SER A 1044 -3.33 -14.41 -28.83
N ASN A 1045 -2.01 -14.30 -28.68
CA ASN A 1045 -1.13 -15.32 -28.11
C ASN A 1045 -0.81 -15.12 -26.61
N THR A 1046 -1.56 -14.23 -25.93
CA THR A 1046 -1.48 -14.00 -24.48
C THR A 1046 -2.53 -14.78 -23.70
N GLY A 1047 -2.21 -15.21 -22.49
CA GLY A 1047 -3.18 -15.66 -21.47
C GLY A 1047 -2.93 -14.99 -20.12
N PHE A 1048 -3.96 -14.94 -19.26
CA PHE A 1048 -3.85 -14.38 -17.91
C PHE A 1048 -4.62 -15.26 -16.92
N ILE A 1049 -3.99 -15.62 -15.80
CA ILE A 1049 -4.51 -16.55 -14.80
C ILE A 1049 -4.47 -15.90 -13.42
N GLU A 1050 -5.63 -15.85 -12.76
CA GLU A 1050 -5.78 -15.40 -11.38
C GLU A 1050 -5.30 -16.51 -10.42
N ALA A 1051 -4.09 -16.37 -9.86
CA ALA A 1051 -3.46 -17.38 -8.98
C ALA A 1051 -2.33 -16.79 -8.13
N SER A 1052 -1.95 -17.49 -7.05
CA SER A 1052 -0.73 -17.19 -6.30
C SER A 1052 0.51 -17.71 -7.04
N ILE A 1053 1.61 -16.96 -7.04
CA ILE A 1053 2.89 -17.44 -7.59
C ILE A 1053 3.54 -18.58 -6.77
N THR A 1054 2.96 -18.91 -5.60
CA THR A 1054 3.30 -20.10 -4.81
C THR A 1054 2.45 -21.33 -5.14
N SER A 1055 1.40 -21.20 -5.98
CA SER A 1055 0.54 -22.31 -6.38
C SER A 1055 -0.22 -21.97 -7.67
N ILE A 1056 0.35 -22.38 -8.80
CA ILE A 1056 -0.01 -21.97 -10.16
C ILE A 1056 -0.71 -23.14 -10.87
N PRO A 1057 -1.94 -22.97 -11.38
CA PRO A 1057 -2.74 -24.04 -11.99
C PRO A 1057 -2.32 -24.35 -13.45
N LEU A 1058 -1.02 -24.54 -13.67
CA LEU A 1058 -0.41 -24.99 -14.92
C LEU A 1058 0.26 -26.37 -14.71
N PRO A 1059 0.32 -27.24 -15.74
CA PRO A 1059 0.95 -28.55 -15.61
C PRO A 1059 2.46 -28.48 -15.39
N ASP A 1060 3.02 -29.49 -14.73
CA ASP A 1060 4.45 -29.72 -14.61
C ASP A 1060 5.13 -29.78 -15.99
N ALA A 1061 6.35 -29.25 -16.07
CA ALA A 1061 7.17 -29.24 -17.29
C ALA A 1061 6.46 -28.72 -18.56
N SER A 1062 5.57 -27.73 -18.42
CA SER A 1062 4.81 -27.13 -19.53
C SER A 1062 5.43 -25.86 -20.11
N VAL A 1063 6.37 -25.23 -19.40
CA VAL A 1063 6.91 -23.89 -19.71
C VAL A 1063 8.36 -23.95 -20.20
N ASP A 1064 8.73 -23.16 -21.21
CA ASP A 1064 10.10 -23.08 -21.75
C ASP A 1064 10.97 -22.06 -21.00
N CYS A 1065 10.38 -20.92 -20.62
CA CYS A 1065 11.06 -19.91 -19.82
C CYS A 1065 10.07 -19.21 -18.86
N ILE A 1066 10.52 -18.92 -17.64
CA ILE A 1066 9.78 -18.12 -16.67
C ILE A 1066 10.47 -16.77 -16.50
N ILE A 1067 9.68 -15.71 -16.46
CA ILE A 1067 10.12 -14.36 -16.14
C ILE A 1067 9.42 -13.85 -14.87
N SER A 1068 10.04 -12.89 -14.17
CA SER A 1068 9.43 -12.21 -13.04
C SER A 1068 10.10 -10.86 -12.79
N ASN A 1069 9.35 -9.92 -12.22
CA ASN A 1069 9.78 -8.53 -12.04
C ASN A 1069 9.28 -8.00 -10.69
N CYS A 1070 10.19 -7.81 -9.72
CA CYS A 1070 9.95 -7.21 -8.41
C CYS A 1070 8.68 -7.67 -7.65
N VAL A 1071 8.46 -8.98 -7.53
CA VAL A 1071 7.32 -9.56 -6.80
C VAL A 1071 7.70 -10.57 -5.72
N ILE A 1072 8.86 -11.24 -5.81
CA ILE A 1072 9.21 -12.33 -4.88
C ILE A 1072 9.51 -11.76 -3.49
N ASN A 1073 9.95 -10.51 -3.41
CA ASN A 1073 10.09 -9.76 -2.15
C ASN A 1073 8.77 -9.43 -1.43
N LEU A 1074 7.62 -9.52 -2.10
CA LEU A 1074 6.30 -9.37 -1.49
C LEU A 1074 5.80 -10.68 -0.86
N ILE A 1075 6.50 -11.80 -1.07
CA ILE A 1075 6.20 -13.10 -0.47
C ILE A 1075 6.86 -13.18 0.92
N PRO A 1076 6.14 -13.61 1.99
CA PRO A 1076 6.73 -13.78 3.31
C PRO A 1076 7.96 -14.71 3.27
N SER A 1077 9.03 -14.38 4.00
CA SER A 1077 10.33 -15.05 3.88
C SER A 1077 10.28 -16.57 4.08
N LYS A 1078 9.39 -17.06 4.95
CA LYS A 1078 9.14 -18.50 5.17
C LYS A 1078 8.54 -19.23 3.95
N ASP A 1079 7.83 -18.50 3.09
CA ASP A 1079 7.09 -19.04 1.94
C ASP A 1079 7.86 -18.84 0.63
N LYS A 1080 8.84 -17.92 0.57
CA LYS A 1080 9.71 -17.68 -0.61
C LYS A 1080 10.26 -18.97 -1.26
N PRO A 1081 10.79 -19.97 -0.52
CA PRO A 1081 11.30 -21.20 -1.13
C PRO A 1081 10.28 -21.97 -1.98
N SER A 1082 8.99 -21.85 -1.68
CA SER A 1082 7.93 -22.49 -2.48
C SER A 1082 7.80 -21.88 -3.88
N VAL A 1083 8.11 -20.59 -4.06
CA VAL A 1083 8.11 -19.91 -5.37
C VAL A 1083 9.17 -20.56 -6.27
N PHE A 1084 10.38 -20.78 -5.77
CA PHE A 1084 11.46 -21.38 -6.55
C PHE A 1084 11.19 -22.86 -6.88
N GLN A 1085 10.56 -23.59 -5.95
CA GLN A 1085 10.06 -24.95 -6.22
C GLN A 1085 8.98 -24.96 -7.30
N GLU A 1086 8.08 -23.96 -7.33
CA GLU A 1086 7.02 -23.85 -8.32
C GLU A 1086 7.56 -23.46 -9.72
N ILE A 1087 8.50 -22.52 -9.78
CA ILE A 1087 9.27 -22.20 -10.99
C ILE A 1087 9.95 -23.48 -11.53
N ALA A 1088 10.60 -24.25 -10.65
CA ALA A 1088 11.21 -25.53 -11.02
C ALA A 1088 10.19 -26.57 -11.49
N ARG A 1089 9.00 -26.67 -10.87
CA ARG A 1089 7.94 -27.61 -11.30
C ARG A 1089 7.45 -27.30 -12.72
N LEU A 1090 7.15 -26.03 -13.00
CA LEU A 1090 6.57 -25.59 -14.26
C LEU A 1090 7.53 -25.67 -15.46
N LEU A 1091 8.83 -25.43 -15.24
CA LEU A 1091 9.81 -25.46 -16.33
C LEU A 1091 10.05 -26.86 -16.89
N LYS A 1092 10.15 -26.96 -18.22
CA LYS A 1092 10.69 -28.11 -18.94
C LYS A 1092 12.15 -28.39 -18.51
N PRO A 1093 12.65 -29.64 -18.60
CA PRO A 1093 14.08 -29.92 -18.48
C PRO A 1093 14.87 -29.07 -19.49
N GLY A 1094 15.91 -28.34 -19.05
CA GLY A 1094 16.62 -27.37 -19.89
C GLY A 1094 15.89 -26.04 -20.14
N GLY A 1095 14.68 -25.87 -19.59
CA GLY A 1095 14.01 -24.58 -19.47
C GLY A 1095 14.73 -23.66 -18.48
N ARG A 1096 14.43 -22.36 -18.53
CA ARG A 1096 15.22 -21.31 -17.83
C ARG A 1096 14.35 -20.31 -17.09
N VAL A 1097 14.93 -19.63 -16.11
CA VAL A 1097 14.28 -18.54 -15.37
C VAL A 1097 15.10 -17.25 -15.49
N ALA A 1098 14.42 -16.11 -15.62
CA ALA A 1098 15.01 -14.78 -15.66
C ALA A 1098 14.20 -13.82 -14.76
N ILE A 1099 14.74 -13.51 -13.58
CA ILE A 1099 14.10 -12.68 -12.54
C ILE A 1099 14.85 -11.36 -12.41
N SER A 1100 14.13 -10.24 -12.54
CA SER A 1100 14.58 -8.95 -12.05
C SER A 1100 13.99 -8.73 -10.65
N ASP A 1101 14.81 -8.65 -9.60
CA ASP A 1101 14.33 -8.32 -8.25
C ASP A 1101 15.39 -7.53 -7.47
N ILE A 1102 14.97 -6.89 -6.37
CA ILE A 1102 15.83 -6.12 -5.48
C ILE A 1102 16.44 -7.08 -4.44
N LEU A 1103 17.76 -7.18 -4.35
CA LEU A 1103 18.43 -8.00 -3.32
C LEU A 1103 19.17 -7.12 -2.31
N ALA A 1104 19.21 -7.59 -1.06
CA ALA A 1104 19.91 -6.94 0.03
C ALA A 1104 21.42 -7.22 -0.06
N ARG A 1105 22.24 -6.15 -0.05
CA ARG A 1105 23.71 -6.24 -0.02
C ARG A 1105 24.24 -6.70 1.35
N LYS A 1106 23.44 -6.50 2.40
CA LYS A 1106 23.72 -6.73 3.82
C LYS A 1106 22.39 -6.85 4.57
N GLU A 1107 22.41 -7.30 5.82
CA GLU A 1107 21.22 -7.38 6.66
C GLU A 1107 20.53 -6.00 6.79
N LEU A 1108 19.21 -5.96 6.57
CA LEU A 1108 18.44 -4.72 6.56
C LEU A 1108 18.11 -4.29 8.01
N PRO A 1109 18.34 -3.01 8.37
CA PRO A 1109 18.08 -2.52 9.71
C PRO A 1109 16.58 -2.51 10.01
N ALA A 1110 16.24 -2.68 11.29
CA ALA A 1110 14.85 -2.85 11.74
C ALA A 1110 13.92 -1.65 11.42
N ASN A 1111 14.45 -0.46 11.11
CA ASN A 1111 13.66 0.67 10.62
C ASN A 1111 13.23 0.51 9.15
N ILE A 1112 14.00 -0.18 8.31
CA ILE A 1112 13.60 -0.57 6.95
C ILE A 1112 12.63 -1.76 7.02
N VAL A 1113 13.01 -2.85 7.68
CA VAL A 1113 12.25 -4.12 7.69
C VAL A 1113 10.81 -3.95 8.22
N ASN A 1114 10.58 -3.01 9.14
CA ASN A 1114 9.27 -2.72 9.70
C ASN A 1114 8.53 -1.53 9.03
N ASP A 1115 8.99 -1.04 7.87
CA ASP A 1115 8.29 0.01 7.12
C ASP A 1115 7.47 -0.59 5.96
N ILE A 1116 6.15 -0.36 6.00
CA ILE A 1116 5.21 -0.94 5.04
C ILE A 1116 5.26 -0.27 3.65
N ALA A 1117 5.73 0.98 3.55
CA ALA A 1117 5.91 1.63 2.25
C ALA A 1117 7.17 1.11 1.56
N LEU A 1118 8.25 0.87 2.33
CA LEU A 1118 9.44 0.18 1.81
C LEU A 1118 9.18 -1.30 1.52
N HIS A 1119 8.23 -1.96 2.19
CA HIS A 1119 7.80 -3.32 1.83
C HIS A 1119 7.02 -3.34 0.51
N VAL A 1120 6.04 -2.44 0.32
CA VAL A 1120 5.31 -2.29 -0.96
C VAL A 1120 6.24 -1.88 -2.11
N GLY A 1121 7.29 -1.10 -1.83
CA GLY A 1121 8.36 -0.79 -2.79
C GLY A 1121 9.41 -1.88 -2.97
N CYS A 1122 9.16 -3.12 -2.52
CA CYS A 1122 10.04 -4.30 -2.64
C CYS A 1122 11.43 -4.19 -2.00
N ILE A 1123 11.71 -3.14 -1.21
CA ILE A 1123 12.97 -2.92 -0.50
C ILE A 1123 13.00 -3.67 0.83
N ALA A 1124 12.00 -3.48 1.70
CA ALA A 1124 12.00 -4.07 3.05
C ALA A 1124 11.77 -5.59 3.05
N GLY A 1125 11.29 -6.14 1.95
CA GLY A 1125 11.18 -7.58 1.71
C GLY A 1125 12.39 -8.19 1.00
N ALA A 1126 13.45 -7.42 0.69
CA ALA A 1126 14.61 -7.91 -0.05
C ALA A 1126 15.38 -8.99 0.71
N SER A 1127 15.57 -10.15 0.07
CA SER A 1127 16.43 -11.22 0.56
C SER A 1127 17.89 -10.98 0.19
N GLN A 1128 18.81 -11.60 0.92
CA GLN A 1128 20.24 -11.53 0.59
C GLN A 1128 20.58 -12.41 -0.62
N LEU A 1129 21.67 -12.08 -1.32
CA LEU A 1129 22.15 -12.81 -2.49
C LEU A 1129 22.28 -14.33 -2.25
N ALA A 1130 22.90 -14.70 -1.13
CA ALA A 1130 23.10 -16.10 -0.73
C ALA A 1130 21.79 -16.86 -0.44
N GLU A 1131 20.71 -16.17 -0.06
CA GLU A 1131 19.39 -16.80 0.08
C GLU A 1131 18.81 -17.19 -1.28
N TYR A 1132 18.91 -16.30 -2.28
CA TYR A 1132 18.47 -16.59 -3.64
C TYR A 1132 19.29 -17.72 -4.28
N GLU A 1133 20.61 -17.77 -4.03
CA GLU A 1133 21.48 -18.87 -4.46
C GLU A 1133 21.05 -20.21 -3.83
N ASP A 1134 20.78 -20.22 -2.53
CA ASP A 1134 20.28 -21.40 -1.80
C ASP A 1134 18.89 -21.85 -2.29
N TYR A 1135 17.95 -20.91 -2.50
CA TYR A 1135 16.60 -21.24 -2.96
C TYR A 1135 16.62 -21.84 -4.38
N LEU A 1136 17.39 -21.26 -5.31
CA LEU A 1136 17.57 -21.79 -6.66
C LEU A 1136 18.32 -23.13 -6.66
N GLY A 1137 19.37 -23.26 -5.84
CA GLY A 1137 20.11 -24.51 -5.68
C GLY A 1137 19.24 -25.66 -5.16
N ARG A 1138 18.44 -25.42 -4.11
CA ARG A 1138 17.48 -26.40 -3.55
C ARG A 1138 16.36 -26.75 -4.53
N ALA A 1139 15.97 -25.82 -5.40
CA ALA A 1139 15.00 -26.06 -6.46
C ALA A 1139 15.58 -26.80 -7.68
N GLY A 1140 16.88 -27.13 -7.69
CA GLY A 1140 17.53 -27.94 -8.74
C GLY A 1140 18.00 -27.15 -9.96
N PHE A 1141 18.15 -25.83 -9.83
CA PHE A 1141 18.77 -25.01 -10.87
C PHE A 1141 20.29 -25.18 -10.92
N LYS A 1142 20.84 -24.98 -12.11
CA LYS A 1142 22.28 -24.96 -12.41
C LYS A 1142 22.62 -23.69 -13.18
N ASP A 1143 23.92 -23.40 -13.24
CA ASP A 1143 24.48 -22.26 -13.98
C ASP A 1143 23.80 -20.94 -13.60
N ILE A 1144 23.60 -20.75 -12.29
CA ILE A 1144 22.98 -19.57 -11.68
C ILE A 1144 23.93 -18.38 -11.86
N LEU A 1145 23.44 -17.35 -12.55
CA LEU A 1145 24.12 -16.10 -12.80
C LEU A 1145 23.30 -14.97 -12.16
N MET A 1146 23.92 -14.18 -11.28
CA MET A 1146 23.31 -12.97 -10.72
C MET A 1146 24.21 -11.78 -11.00
N VAL A 1147 23.65 -10.74 -11.62
CA VAL A 1147 24.38 -9.54 -12.04
C VAL A 1147 23.74 -8.31 -11.40
N ASP A 1148 24.52 -7.60 -10.59
CA ASP A 1148 24.15 -6.29 -10.07
C ASP A 1148 24.06 -5.30 -11.23
N THR A 1149 22.88 -4.72 -11.45
CA THR A 1149 22.64 -3.75 -12.52
C THR A 1149 23.32 -2.42 -12.31
N ASN A 1150 23.67 -2.08 -11.05
CA ASN A 1150 24.10 -0.75 -10.62
C ASN A 1150 23.06 0.35 -10.95
N ALA A 1151 21.79 0.00 -11.14
CA ALA A 1151 20.69 0.95 -11.34
C ALA A 1151 20.35 1.71 -10.04
N ASP A 1152 20.08 3.02 -10.13
CA ASP A 1152 19.84 3.87 -8.96
C ASP A 1152 18.45 3.66 -8.35
N LEU A 1153 18.39 2.94 -7.23
CA LEU A 1153 17.15 2.70 -6.50
C LEU A 1153 16.59 3.96 -5.81
N ASN A 1154 17.37 5.05 -5.69
CA ASN A 1154 16.85 6.32 -5.17
C ASN A 1154 15.79 6.96 -6.09
N LEU A 1155 15.70 6.55 -7.36
CA LEU A 1155 14.61 6.97 -8.26
C LEU A 1155 13.21 6.69 -7.65
N TYR A 1156 13.04 5.59 -6.91
CA TYR A 1156 11.78 5.29 -6.23
C TYR A 1156 11.37 6.36 -5.21
N LYS A 1157 12.31 7.09 -4.59
CA LYS A 1157 12.00 8.22 -3.68
C LYS A 1157 11.21 9.33 -4.38
N GLN A 1158 11.34 9.45 -5.70
CA GLN A 1158 10.65 10.45 -6.53
C GLN A 1158 9.34 9.93 -7.15
N SER A 1159 9.03 8.65 -6.96
CA SER A 1159 7.79 8.02 -7.44
C SER A 1159 6.55 8.61 -6.75
N SER A 1160 5.42 8.51 -7.45
CA SER A 1160 4.09 8.87 -6.93
C SER A 1160 3.67 8.03 -5.72
N TYR A 1161 4.30 6.89 -5.48
CA TYR A 1161 3.97 5.93 -4.41
C TYR A 1161 4.63 6.28 -3.07
N LEU A 1162 5.96 6.52 -3.03
CA LEU A 1162 6.63 6.89 -1.78
C LEU A 1162 6.22 8.29 -1.27
N GLY A 1163 5.83 9.19 -2.19
CA GLY A 1163 5.18 10.47 -1.86
C GLY A 1163 3.81 10.35 -1.17
N GLN A 1164 3.16 9.18 -1.19
CA GLN A 1164 1.86 8.94 -0.54
C GLN A 1164 1.97 8.41 0.92
N SER A 1165 3.19 8.36 1.48
CA SER A 1165 3.51 7.97 2.87
C SER A 1165 2.82 8.75 4.00
N LYS A 1166 1.88 9.66 3.68
CA LYS A 1166 0.87 10.18 4.63
C LYS A 1166 -0.13 9.13 5.13
N TRP A 1167 -0.24 7.96 4.47
CA TRP A 1167 -1.31 6.98 4.73
C TRP A 1167 -0.80 5.57 5.08
N CYS A 1168 -0.02 5.40 6.16
CA CYS A 1168 0.00 4.16 6.96
C CYS A 1168 0.87 4.27 8.22
N GLY A 1169 0.42 5.00 9.24
CA GLY A 1169 1.11 5.02 10.53
C GLY A 1169 0.40 5.85 11.61
N PRO A 1170 0.61 5.54 12.91
CA PRO A 1170 0.08 6.35 14.00
C PRO A 1170 0.75 7.74 14.03
N ALA A 1171 -0.06 8.79 13.97
CA ALA A 1171 0.43 10.17 13.95
C ALA A 1171 1.09 10.56 15.28
N GLY A 1172 2.43 10.44 15.34
CA GLY A 1172 3.23 10.79 16.52
C GLY A 1172 4.73 10.95 16.23
N SER A 1173 5.34 10.03 15.47
CA SER A 1173 6.80 10.02 15.19
C SER A 1173 7.20 10.45 13.76
N SER A 1174 6.22 10.73 12.89
CA SER A 1174 6.43 10.81 11.45
C SER A 1174 7.34 11.94 10.96
N LYS A 1175 7.62 12.99 11.75
CA LYS A 1175 8.53 14.07 11.35
C LYS A 1175 10.02 13.71 11.40
N GLN A 1176 10.45 12.84 12.31
CA GLN A 1176 11.82 12.29 12.32
C GLN A 1176 11.94 11.10 11.37
N ARG A 1177 10.95 10.20 11.37
CA ARG A 1177 11.01 8.98 10.54
C ARG A 1177 10.99 9.28 9.04
N ALA A 1178 10.30 10.34 8.63
CA ALA A 1178 10.31 10.77 7.22
C ALA A 1178 11.63 11.44 6.81
N THR A 1179 12.37 12.09 7.71
CA THR A 1179 13.70 12.65 7.42
C THR A 1179 14.73 11.52 7.27
N GLU A 1180 14.75 10.59 8.22
CA GLU A 1180 15.62 9.39 8.20
C GLU A 1180 15.53 8.61 6.87
N ILE A 1181 14.31 8.38 6.35
CA ILE A 1181 14.11 7.62 5.10
C ILE A 1181 14.40 8.45 3.84
N THR A 1182 14.21 9.77 3.84
CA THR A 1182 14.61 10.60 2.69
C THR A 1182 16.12 10.76 2.57
N GLU A 1183 16.83 10.85 3.70
CA GLU A 1183 18.29 11.04 3.77
C GLU A 1183 19.08 9.74 3.52
N MET A 1184 18.50 8.56 3.82
CA MET A 1184 19.11 7.24 3.62
C MET A 1184 19.27 6.87 2.14
N ASP A 1185 20.50 6.61 1.66
CA ASP A 1185 20.75 6.06 0.32
C ASP A 1185 20.32 4.58 0.24
N PHE A 1186 19.41 4.24 -0.68
CA PHE A 1186 18.98 2.85 -0.85
C PHE A 1186 20.06 1.96 -1.48
N ASN A 1187 20.93 2.49 -2.34
CA ASN A 1187 21.97 1.72 -3.03
C ASN A 1187 23.04 1.15 -2.09
N GLU A 1188 23.14 1.71 -0.89
CA GLU A 1188 24.02 1.25 0.19
C GLU A 1188 23.55 -0.07 0.82
N TRP A 1189 22.23 -0.33 0.80
CA TRP A 1189 21.59 -1.46 1.49
C TRP A 1189 21.04 -2.52 0.53
N VAL A 1190 20.57 -2.10 -0.65
CA VAL A 1190 19.94 -2.95 -1.66
C VAL A 1190 20.46 -2.62 -3.06
N ALA A 1191 20.26 -3.53 -4.01
CA ALA A 1191 20.53 -3.31 -5.44
C ALA A 1191 19.53 -4.10 -6.31
N SER A 1192 19.27 -3.64 -7.54
CA SER A 1192 18.53 -4.43 -8.52
C SER A 1192 19.48 -5.45 -9.18
N PHE A 1193 19.09 -6.73 -9.14
CA PHE A 1193 19.82 -7.82 -9.75
C PHE A 1193 19.07 -8.42 -10.94
N GLN A 1194 19.80 -8.70 -12.01
CA GLN A 1194 19.37 -9.60 -13.07
C GLN A 1194 19.81 -11.02 -12.69
N ILE A 1195 18.84 -11.89 -12.43
CA ILE A 1195 19.05 -13.28 -12.00
C ILE A 1195 18.64 -14.19 -13.14
N TYR A 1196 19.54 -15.04 -13.61
CA TYR A 1196 19.31 -16.02 -14.67
C TYR A 1196 19.77 -17.40 -14.21
N ALA A 1197 18.96 -18.44 -14.43
CA ALA A 1197 19.34 -19.81 -14.11
C ALA A 1197 18.66 -20.83 -15.04
N ILE A 1198 19.27 -22.01 -15.21
CA ILE A 1198 18.76 -23.08 -16.07
C ILE A 1198 18.33 -24.28 -15.20
N LYS A 1199 17.12 -24.79 -15.43
CA LYS A 1199 16.64 -26.01 -14.77
C LYS A 1199 17.45 -27.19 -15.30
N GLY A 1200 18.16 -27.89 -14.41
CA GLY A 1200 18.98 -29.04 -14.79
C GLY A 1200 18.18 -30.09 -15.56
N GLY A 1201 18.75 -30.61 -16.65
CA GLY A 1201 18.25 -31.81 -17.29
C GLY A 1201 18.29 -32.99 -16.32
N SER A 1202 17.28 -33.86 -16.37
CA SER A 1202 17.31 -35.15 -15.68
C SER A 1202 18.49 -35.99 -16.19
N VAL A 1203 19.29 -36.50 -15.27
CA VAL A 1203 20.31 -37.54 -15.50
C VAL A 1203 19.66 -38.91 -15.38
#